data_AF-A0A7C1WEF2-F1
#
_entry.id   AF-A0A7C1WEF2-F1
#
_cell.length_a   1.000
_cell.length_b   1.000
_cell.length_c   1.000
_cell.angle_alpha   90.00
_cell.angle_beta   90.00
_cell.angle_gamma   90.00
#
_symmetry.space_group_name_H-M   'P 1'
#
loop_
_entity.id
_entity.type
_entity.pdbx_description
1 polymer ?
#
loop_
_entity_poly.entity_id
_entity_poly.type
_entity_poly.pdbx_seq_one_letter_code
_entity_poly.pdbx_strand_id
1 'polypeptide(L)'
;VCIQISESPDDSKIEYSIPEPPDLHGPEPIYLPEKLESRCTGRTIAIIFDTDSARFENCTVTVRTSGLKITRSEFINSRIFFESVSDIVFADNIVRDYPIYEKPAISVYDSEEIIFRHNCIKNNSIGVSVAESQNITFENNIFDNNYQHNAIAMYKSSGEVSGNLFKYNFPHGILVHFIPKYGAVNIHDNIFFMNVEDAINFEDWANAKDESRIYNNIITKTAWAGINIEYNSWNANILIENNYISESGYTIEKFPNPSEWSNGWKHGIKLEDCSGIIVKNNTILDNNENGIDIRNCKNVTLQKNTVTRNDIGIFVGGPSPYSFTREISPLSRENAGPSIVIFKDNYVFKNNENIVEEKVTKGDVFNMWWEVYKKPISFDSSSYPDFLRGAWASRIDEMRSYLINAEKLRDAGFDTVMLGPDIVFDPETGEAKSLGDEIFVFYLQAFKKAGFRIVLIPNPMHPNLDMGKGYEWEEPDPNAGYHRSYKLIKKLDPVVVKWAKIAEKYNVDAFVPINEPYKFVWDYNDVSKWLQEILPEIKKVYTGKVIALDTMYDLGSGKSIPYPYDYSGYDMILGGPPCGWKEIDCWEEMIKNYIQKGNEYVQIYGLEGFGLYEWGGYTGGVWYEPIPEDQILTEKEAEEILKRGVKQANDKVIASFPRISQGWVDFDTPSLSVLKNWYLSMGESIIPLDDKKWSYDELIEIEEKLAGSDYENIFMIET
;
A
#
# COMPACT_ATOMS: atom_id res chain seq x y z
N VAL A 1 -16.62 -3.12 16.59
CA VAL A 1 -17.80 -2.71 17.38
C VAL A 1 -17.61 -1.26 17.74
N CYS A 2 -18.27 -0.33 17.04
CA CYS A 2 -18.22 1.09 17.37
C CYS A 2 -19.16 1.34 18.55
N ILE A 3 -18.62 1.86 19.66
CA ILE A 3 -19.39 2.24 20.83
C ILE A 3 -19.24 3.75 20.97
N GLN A 4 -20.27 4.48 20.58
CA GLN A 4 -20.44 5.88 20.97
C GLN A 4 -21.03 5.86 22.38
N ILE A 5 -20.33 6.47 23.34
CA ILE A 5 -20.83 6.63 24.71
C ILE A 5 -21.39 8.05 24.80
N SER A 6 -22.71 8.18 24.60
CA SER A 6 -23.47 9.41 24.86
C SER A 6 -24.52 9.14 25.95
N GLU A 7 -25.04 10.22 26.57
CA GLU A 7 -25.82 10.19 27.81
C GLU A 7 -27.04 9.25 27.76
N SER A 8 -27.38 8.73 28.95
CA SER A 8 -28.70 8.16 29.22
C SER A 8 -29.72 9.32 29.26
N PRO A 9 -30.89 9.21 28.60
CA PRO A 9 -31.86 10.29 28.49
C PRO A 9 -32.51 10.77 29.82
N ASP A 10 -32.17 10.19 30.97
CA ASP A 10 -32.72 10.52 32.29
C ASP A 10 -31.86 11.51 33.13
N ASP A 11 -30.67 11.93 32.68
CA ASP A 11 -29.70 12.70 33.51
C ASP A 11 -29.76 14.25 33.37
N SER A 12 -30.83 14.79 32.79
CA SER A 12 -31.03 16.25 32.56
C SER A 12 -31.01 17.17 33.81
N LYS A 13 -30.66 16.66 35.00
CA LYS A 13 -30.61 17.39 36.28
C LYS A 13 -29.29 17.28 37.05
N ILE A 14 -28.28 16.56 36.57
CA ILE A 14 -27.00 16.45 37.28
C ILE A 14 -26.00 17.47 36.71
N GLU A 15 -25.72 18.54 37.45
CA GLU A 15 -24.60 19.43 37.15
C GLU A 15 -23.30 18.79 37.65
N TYR A 16 -22.53 18.23 36.72
CA TYR A 16 -21.14 17.83 36.99
C TYR A 16 -20.24 19.06 37.05
N SER A 17 -19.49 19.23 38.14
CA SER A 17 -18.48 20.28 38.27
C SER A 17 -17.30 19.99 37.35
N ILE A 18 -16.93 20.94 36.50
CA ILE A 18 -15.75 20.83 35.65
C ILE A 18 -14.53 21.17 36.50
N PRO A 19 -13.51 20.30 36.59
CA PRO A 19 -12.29 20.62 37.31
C PRO A 19 -11.62 21.86 36.71
N GLU A 20 -11.12 22.75 37.58
CA GLU A 20 -10.33 23.90 37.15
C GLU A 20 -8.97 23.45 36.60
N PRO A 21 -8.37 24.21 35.66
CA PRO A 21 -7.00 23.96 35.24
C PRO A 21 -6.04 24.01 36.43
N PRO A 22 -4.91 23.28 36.39
CA PRO A 22 -3.88 23.39 37.41
C PRO A 22 -3.35 24.82 37.49
N ASP A 23 -2.99 25.27 38.69
CA ASP A 23 -2.42 26.61 38.91
C ASP A 23 -0.96 26.62 38.47
N LEU A 24 -0.73 26.88 37.18
CA LEU A 24 0.59 27.00 36.58
C LEU A 24 0.87 28.46 36.18
N HIS A 25 2.13 28.85 36.29
CA HIS A 25 2.62 30.13 35.80
C HIS A 25 3.72 29.86 34.77
N GLY A 26 3.70 30.60 33.66
CA GLY A 26 4.76 30.52 32.68
C GLY A 26 6.09 31.04 33.24
N PRO A 27 7.23 30.66 32.64
CA PRO A 27 8.53 31.17 33.05
C PRO A 27 8.62 32.69 32.95
N GLU A 28 9.43 33.28 33.81
CA GLU A 28 9.76 34.70 33.71
C GLU A 28 10.51 35.00 32.40
N PRO A 29 10.35 36.21 31.82
CA PRO A 29 11.15 36.63 30.69
C PRO A 29 12.64 36.69 31.03
N ILE A 30 13.48 36.35 30.06
CA ILE A 30 14.93 36.39 30.23
C ILE A 30 15.48 37.78 29.92
N TYR A 31 16.24 38.31 30.87
CA TYR A 31 16.95 39.58 30.74
C TYR A 31 18.46 39.31 30.74
N LEU A 32 19.10 39.57 29.60
CA LEU A 32 20.55 39.49 29.48
C LEU A 32 21.23 40.77 30.01
N PRO A 33 22.49 40.70 30.45
CA PRO A 33 23.28 41.89 30.81
C PRO A 33 23.36 42.90 29.66
N GLU A 34 23.43 44.21 29.98
CA GLU A 34 23.52 45.29 28.98
C GLU A 34 24.74 45.16 28.04
N LYS A 35 25.82 44.52 28.50
CA LYS A 35 27.04 44.30 27.74
C LYS A 35 27.37 42.81 27.69
N LEU A 36 27.30 42.24 26.50
CA LEU A 36 27.74 40.88 26.21
C LEU A 36 29.12 40.89 25.55
N GLU A 37 29.98 39.94 25.95
CA GLU A 37 31.28 39.75 25.31
C GLU A 37 31.10 39.04 23.96
N SER A 38 31.46 39.71 22.86
CA SER A 38 31.44 39.09 21.53
C SER A 38 32.51 37.99 21.42
N ARG A 39 32.10 36.73 21.45
CA ARG A 39 33.00 35.57 21.41
C ARG A 39 33.26 35.05 20.00
N CYS A 40 32.28 35.16 19.12
CA CYS A 40 32.37 34.63 17.75
C CYS A 40 31.47 35.42 16.79
N THR A 41 31.98 35.64 15.57
CA THR A 41 31.19 36.11 14.43
C THR A 41 31.63 35.42 13.14
N GLY A 42 30.73 34.68 12.47
CA GLY A 42 30.97 34.09 11.14
C GLY A 42 31.97 32.93 11.12
N ARG A 43 32.18 32.23 12.24
CA ARG A 43 33.18 31.15 12.37
C ARG A 43 32.67 29.98 13.21
N THR A 44 33.42 28.89 13.20
CA THR A 44 33.26 27.79 14.16
C THR A 44 34.06 28.09 15.43
N ILE A 45 33.47 27.86 16.60
CA ILE A 45 34.10 28.03 17.92
C ILE A 45 33.81 26.82 18.81
N ALA A 46 34.78 26.44 19.63
CA ALA A 46 34.60 25.42 20.67
C ALA A 46 34.50 26.09 22.05
N ILE A 47 33.50 25.69 22.84
CA ILE A 47 33.39 26.02 24.26
C ILE A 47 34.02 24.87 25.05
N ILE A 48 35.07 25.19 25.81
CA ILE A 48 35.86 24.23 26.61
C ILE A 48 36.04 24.69 28.08
N PHE A 49 35.40 25.80 28.45
CA PHE A 49 35.38 26.37 29.81
C PHE A 49 34.05 27.10 30.03
N ASP A 50 33.71 27.35 31.30
CA ASP A 50 32.50 28.06 31.69
C ASP A 50 32.37 29.38 30.93
N THR A 51 31.20 29.58 30.32
CA THR A 51 30.92 30.75 29.49
C THR A 51 29.76 31.52 30.10
N ASP A 52 29.96 32.80 30.34
CA ASP A 52 28.94 33.67 30.89
C ASP A 52 28.88 35.01 30.14
N SER A 53 27.68 35.60 30.04
CA SER A 53 27.49 36.95 29.52
C SER A 53 28.12 37.15 28.13
N ALA A 54 27.96 36.16 27.23
CA ALA A 54 28.62 36.12 25.93
C ALA A 54 27.62 36.27 24.76
N ARG A 55 28.11 36.73 23.60
CA ARG A 55 27.37 36.79 22.34
C ARG A 55 28.05 35.99 21.25
N PHE A 56 27.27 35.16 20.58
CA PHE A 56 27.63 34.34 19.42
C PHE A 56 26.69 34.69 18.27
N GLU A 57 27.24 35.10 17.14
CA GLU A 57 26.42 35.56 16.01
C GLU A 57 26.92 34.98 14.69
N ASN A 58 26.03 34.32 13.93
CA ASN A 58 26.39 33.62 12.70
C ASN A 58 27.51 32.57 12.93
N CYS A 59 27.42 31.79 14.01
CA CYS A 59 28.47 30.86 14.43
C CYS A 59 28.00 29.42 14.50
N THR A 60 28.96 28.51 14.33
CA THR A 60 28.83 27.11 14.74
C THR A 60 29.56 26.93 16.06
N VAL A 61 28.85 26.59 17.12
CA VAL A 61 29.35 26.42 18.47
C VAL A 61 29.38 24.94 18.81
N THR A 62 30.53 24.40 19.21
CA THR A 62 30.64 23.02 19.69
C THR A 62 31.08 23.01 21.15
N VAL A 63 30.29 22.40 22.02
CA VAL A 63 30.63 22.16 23.42
C VAL A 63 31.40 20.84 23.48
N ARG A 64 32.66 20.89 23.92
CA ARG A 64 33.60 19.74 23.84
C ARG A 64 34.11 19.25 25.19
N THR A 65 33.58 19.76 26.28
CA THR A 65 34.04 19.43 27.62
C THR A 65 32.84 19.31 28.54
N SER A 66 32.80 18.23 29.33
CA SER A 66 31.79 17.98 30.36
C SER A 66 31.96 18.91 31.57
N GLY A 67 30.94 19.02 32.41
CA GLY A 67 31.01 19.80 33.66
C GLY A 67 30.98 21.32 33.46
N LEU A 68 30.47 21.81 32.31
CA LEU A 68 30.48 23.24 31.99
C LEU A 68 29.16 23.93 32.28
N LYS A 69 29.26 25.22 32.59
CA LYS A 69 28.12 26.14 32.67
C LYS A 69 28.18 27.15 31.54
N ILE A 70 27.09 27.26 30.79
CA ILE A 70 26.90 28.26 29.73
C ILE A 70 25.70 29.10 30.13
N THR A 71 25.96 30.33 30.58
CA THR A 71 24.93 31.18 31.18
C THR A 71 24.83 32.57 30.60
N ARG A 72 23.63 33.18 30.71
CA ARG A 72 23.37 34.59 30.38
C ARG A 72 23.90 35.02 29.01
N SER A 73 23.85 34.12 28.02
CA SER A 73 24.47 34.31 26.71
C SER A 73 23.43 34.40 25.59
N GLU A 74 23.78 35.09 24.51
CA GLU A 74 22.96 35.26 23.32
C GLU A 74 23.57 34.53 22.12
N PHE A 75 22.76 33.72 21.46
CA PHE A 75 23.10 32.99 20.23
C PHE A 75 22.15 33.42 19.12
N ILE A 76 22.67 34.09 18.10
CA ILE A 76 21.88 34.66 16.99
C ILE A 76 22.30 33.97 15.71
N ASN A 77 21.34 33.43 14.96
CA ASN A 77 21.58 32.72 13.70
C ASN A 77 22.77 31.75 13.83
N SER A 78 22.80 31.02 14.93
CA SER A 78 23.93 30.19 15.32
C SER A 78 23.45 28.79 15.66
N ARG A 79 24.30 27.80 15.40
CA ARG A 79 24.03 26.40 15.71
C ARG A 79 24.94 25.92 16.83
N ILE A 80 24.38 25.21 17.79
CA ILE A 80 25.07 24.73 18.99
C ILE A 80 25.05 23.20 18.98
N PHE A 81 26.20 22.58 19.23
CA PHE A 81 26.37 21.14 19.28
C PHE A 81 26.90 20.71 20.65
N PHE A 82 26.17 19.81 21.30
CA PHE A 82 26.61 19.04 22.46
C PHE A 82 26.84 17.61 21.95
N GLU A 83 28.09 17.19 21.85
CA GLU A 83 28.49 15.90 21.26
C GLU A 83 29.35 15.13 22.26
N SER A 84 28.85 14.00 22.74
CA SER A 84 29.56 13.14 23.70
C SER A 84 30.06 13.90 24.94
N VAL A 85 29.20 14.74 25.50
CA VAL A 85 29.45 15.51 26.73
C VAL A 85 28.45 15.16 27.82
N SER A 86 28.80 15.51 29.05
CA SER A 86 27.97 15.26 30.22
C SER A 86 28.03 16.37 31.26
N ASP A 87 27.06 16.39 32.19
CA ASP A 87 27.01 17.34 33.31
C ASP A 87 27.12 18.80 32.83
N ILE A 88 26.22 19.20 31.92
CA ILE A 88 26.21 20.55 31.35
C ILE A 88 25.01 21.33 31.87
N VAL A 89 25.23 22.57 32.30
CA VAL A 89 24.16 23.51 32.61
C VAL A 89 24.13 24.62 31.58
N PHE A 90 23.12 24.62 30.72
CA PHE A 90 22.82 25.67 29.75
C PHE A 90 21.65 26.50 30.27
N ALA A 91 21.91 27.66 30.87
CA ALA A 91 20.88 28.40 31.60
C ALA A 91 20.84 29.92 31.37
N ASP A 92 19.66 30.53 31.48
CA ASP A 92 19.47 31.98 31.32
C ASP A 92 19.90 32.53 29.95
N ASN A 93 19.84 31.70 28.88
CA ASN A 93 20.30 32.08 27.55
C ASN A 93 19.16 32.46 26.60
N ILE A 94 19.51 33.19 25.54
CA ILE A 94 18.62 33.45 24.40
C ILE A 94 19.23 32.80 23.15
N VAL A 95 18.49 31.90 22.51
CA VAL A 95 18.87 31.24 21.24
C VAL A 95 17.82 31.58 20.19
N ARG A 96 18.22 32.29 19.13
CA ARG A 96 17.25 32.82 18.17
C ARG A 96 17.70 32.94 16.73
N ASP A 97 16.68 32.99 15.87
CA ASP A 97 16.77 33.39 14.47
C ASP A 97 17.73 32.51 13.65
N TYR A 98 17.65 31.18 13.83
CA TYR A 98 18.32 30.18 12.98
C TYR A 98 17.32 29.48 12.04
N PRO A 99 16.98 30.06 10.88
CA PRO A 99 15.86 29.63 10.03
C PRO A 99 16.24 28.60 8.96
N ILE A 100 17.23 27.74 9.22
CA ILE A 100 17.69 26.77 8.21
C ILE A 100 16.80 25.53 8.24
N TYR A 101 16.06 25.31 7.16
CA TYR A 101 15.10 24.20 6.99
C TYR A 101 15.62 22.85 7.49
N GLU A 102 14.84 22.22 8.38
CA GLU A 102 15.13 20.92 9.02
C GLU A 102 16.46 20.85 9.77
N LYS A 103 17.01 22.00 10.21
CA LYS A 103 18.22 22.05 11.03
C LYS A 103 17.95 22.67 12.40
N PRO A 104 18.30 21.97 13.49
CA PRO A 104 18.12 22.51 14.82
C PRO A 104 19.15 23.56 15.19
N ALA A 105 18.69 24.59 15.92
CA ALA A 105 19.55 25.57 16.55
C ALA A 105 20.42 24.91 17.63
N ILE A 106 19.89 23.91 18.35
CA ILE A 106 20.63 23.12 19.33
C ILE A 106 20.56 21.64 18.98
N SER A 107 21.71 21.00 18.78
CA SER A 107 21.85 19.55 18.61
C SER A 107 22.51 18.95 19.84
N VAL A 108 21.86 17.99 20.48
CA VAL A 108 22.40 17.16 21.55
C VAL A 108 22.49 15.73 21.03
N TYR A 109 23.69 15.17 21.03
CA TYR A 109 23.95 13.83 20.53
C TYR A 109 24.85 13.05 21.47
N ASP A 110 24.48 11.78 21.73
CA ASP A 110 25.29 10.84 22.54
C ASP A 110 25.74 11.46 23.89
N SER A 111 24.86 12.22 24.54
CA SER A 111 25.19 13.02 25.71
C SER A 111 24.32 12.64 26.90
N GLU A 112 24.78 12.95 28.11
CA GLU A 112 24.09 12.58 29.34
C GLU A 112 24.02 13.74 30.34
N GLU A 113 22.94 13.84 31.12
CA GLU A 113 22.87 14.81 32.23
C GLU A 113 23.06 16.28 31.79
N ILE A 114 22.37 16.68 30.71
CA ILE A 114 22.35 18.08 30.25
C ILE A 114 21.08 18.76 30.75
N ILE A 115 21.26 19.93 31.36
CA ILE A 115 20.18 20.75 31.90
C ILE A 115 20.05 22.03 31.07
N PHE A 116 18.91 22.18 30.38
CA PHE A 116 18.44 23.42 29.79
C PHE A 116 17.48 24.09 30.78
N ARG A 117 17.95 25.14 31.48
CA ARG A 117 17.17 25.84 32.50
C ARG A 117 16.92 27.29 32.12
N HIS A 118 15.67 27.74 32.12
CA HIS A 118 15.35 29.16 31.98
C HIS A 118 15.98 29.79 30.74
N ASN A 119 15.83 29.16 29.57
CA ASN A 119 16.28 29.67 28.27
C ASN A 119 15.10 30.13 27.42
N CYS A 120 15.35 31.06 26.48
CA CYS A 120 14.38 31.51 25.48
C CYS A 120 14.89 31.07 24.11
N ILE A 121 14.20 30.09 23.52
CA ILE A 121 14.56 29.45 22.27
C ILE A 121 13.47 29.77 21.24
N LYS A 122 13.77 30.69 20.31
CA LYS A 122 12.74 31.29 19.46
C LYS A 122 13.12 31.55 18.02
N ASN A 123 12.15 31.58 17.13
CA ASN A 123 12.34 31.87 15.69
C ASN A 123 13.39 30.98 15.01
N ASN A 124 13.51 29.71 15.43
CA ASN A 124 14.40 28.76 14.79
C ASN A 124 13.61 27.82 13.88
N SER A 125 14.33 27.12 12.99
CA SER A 125 13.75 26.03 12.22
C SER A 125 13.28 24.91 13.13
N ILE A 126 14.20 24.34 13.93
CA ILE A 126 13.95 23.45 15.08
C ILE A 126 14.63 24.08 16.30
N GLY A 127 13.96 24.06 17.45
CA GLY A 127 14.54 24.57 18.69
C GLY A 127 15.69 23.68 19.18
N VAL A 128 15.37 22.50 19.70
CA VAL A 128 16.33 21.53 20.21
C VAL A 128 16.05 20.14 19.66
N SER A 129 17.10 19.50 19.11
CA SER A 129 17.08 18.09 18.74
C SER A 129 17.98 17.31 19.69
N VAL A 130 17.44 16.29 20.32
CA VAL A 130 18.13 15.39 21.25
C VAL A 130 18.12 13.99 20.64
N ALA A 131 19.29 13.39 20.45
CA ALA A 131 19.40 12.07 19.85
C ALA A 131 20.36 11.18 20.65
N GLU A 132 19.94 9.94 20.89
CA GLU A 132 20.73 8.91 21.57
C GLU A 132 21.30 9.36 22.93
N SER A 133 20.56 10.21 23.65
CA SER A 133 21.04 10.90 24.86
C SER A 133 20.16 10.57 26.07
N GLN A 134 20.70 10.65 27.29
CA GLN A 134 20.01 10.18 28.49
C GLN A 134 19.94 11.27 29.56
N ASN A 135 18.88 11.26 30.36
CA ASN A 135 18.69 12.20 31.48
C ASN A 135 18.82 13.68 31.06
N ILE A 136 18.17 14.05 29.95
CA ILE A 136 18.17 15.44 29.46
C ILE A 136 17.00 16.19 30.10
N THR A 137 17.29 17.32 30.76
CA THR A 137 16.30 18.09 31.51
C THR A 137 16.04 19.42 30.81
N PHE A 138 14.76 19.72 30.55
CA PHE A 138 14.27 21.02 30.11
C PHE A 138 13.38 21.59 31.19
N GLU A 139 13.86 22.61 31.90
CA GLU A 139 13.11 23.23 32.99
C GLU A 139 12.93 24.74 32.82
N ASN A 140 11.71 25.22 32.98
CA ASN A 140 11.37 26.65 32.98
C ASN A 140 11.81 27.43 31.73
N ASN A 141 11.85 26.80 30.55
CA ASN A 141 12.23 27.45 29.30
C ASN A 141 11.02 28.01 28.54
N ILE A 142 11.27 28.98 27.67
CA ILE A 142 10.30 29.55 26.74
C ILE A 142 10.69 29.13 25.31
N PHE A 143 9.82 28.34 24.69
CA PHE A 143 9.91 27.95 23.29
C PHE A 143 8.87 28.73 22.48
N ASP A 144 9.30 29.71 21.71
CA ASP A 144 8.41 30.65 21.02
C ASP A 144 8.66 30.68 19.52
N ASN A 145 7.65 30.31 18.73
CA ASN A 145 7.69 30.41 17.28
C ASN A 145 8.90 29.69 16.66
N ASN A 146 9.15 28.43 17.01
CA ASN A 146 10.05 27.54 16.25
C ASN A 146 9.20 26.84 15.19
N TYR A 147 9.41 27.16 13.91
CA TYR A 147 8.30 27.24 12.94
C TYR A 147 8.45 26.38 11.68
N GLN A 148 9.48 25.55 11.58
CA GLN A 148 9.63 24.63 10.43
C GLN A 148 9.63 23.17 10.85
N HIS A 149 10.15 22.87 12.04
CA HIS A 149 10.17 21.54 12.63
C HIS A 149 10.32 21.70 14.17
N ASN A 150 9.91 20.70 14.97
CA ASN A 150 9.52 20.79 16.41
C ASN A 150 10.28 21.78 17.34
N ALA A 151 9.61 22.25 18.39
CA ALA A 151 10.30 23.01 19.45
C ALA A 151 11.35 22.14 20.17
N ILE A 152 10.96 20.92 20.56
CA ILE A 152 11.85 19.85 21.03
C ILE A 152 11.58 18.58 20.22
N ALA A 153 12.63 17.94 19.70
CA ALA A 153 12.56 16.60 19.14
C ALA A 153 13.51 15.66 19.88
N MET A 154 12.98 14.58 20.47
CA MET A 154 13.74 13.58 21.22
C MET A 154 13.72 12.24 20.47
N TYR A 155 14.89 11.78 20.02
CA TYR A 155 15.07 10.52 19.30
C TYR A 155 15.85 9.53 20.16
N LYS A 156 15.25 8.38 20.51
CA LYS A 156 15.90 7.34 21.36
C LYS A 156 16.51 7.93 22.65
N SER A 157 15.83 8.88 23.26
CA SER A 157 16.37 9.67 24.37
C SER A 157 15.42 9.68 25.57
N SER A 158 15.99 9.85 26.77
CA SER A 158 15.23 9.93 28.04
C SER A 158 15.43 11.28 28.71
N GLY A 159 14.49 11.69 29.56
CA GLY A 159 14.57 13.02 30.15
C GLY A 159 13.31 13.51 30.86
N GLU A 160 13.41 14.75 31.33
CA GLU A 160 12.38 15.49 32.06
C GLU A 160 12.10 16.82 31.37
N VAL A 161 10.83 17.14 31.14
CA VAL A 161 10.40 18.39 30.52
C VAL A 161 9.37 19.04 31.43
N SER A 162 9.76 20.06 32.18
CA SER A 162 8.88 20.67 33.19
C SER A 162 8.89 22.19 33.31
N GLY A 163 7.74 22.77 33.66
CA GLY A 163 7.62 24.21 33.89
C GLY A 163 7.81 25.09 32.65
N ASN A 164 7.84 24.52 31.44
CA ASN A 164 8.14 25.26 30.22
C ASN A 164 6.89 25.91 29.62
N LEU A 165 7.09 26.96 28.82
CA LEU A 165 6.07 27.56 27.96
C LEU A 165 6.38 27.26 26.50
N PHE A 166 5.46 26.58 25.81
CA PHE A 166 5.51 26.29 24.37
C PHE A 166 4.45 27.10 23.64
N LYS A 167 4.89 28.03 22.80
CA LYS A 167 4.04 28.99 22.11
C LYS A 167 4.33 29.02 20.62
N TYR A 168 3.30 28.87 19.78
CA TYR A 168 3.40 29.04 18.32
C TYR A 168 4.41 28.13 17.61
N ASN A 169 4.75 26.96 18.18
CA ASN A 169 5.71 26.06 17.54
C ASN A 169 5.02 25.17 16.49
N PHE A 170 5.77 24.79 15.45
CA PHE A 170 5.34 23.94 14.35
C PHE A 170 6.42 22.88 14.02
N PRO A 171 6.03 21.63 13.72
CA PRO A 171 4.68 21.08 13.85
C PRO A 171 4.31 20.91 15.32
N HIS A 172 5.20 20.33 16.13
CA HIS A 172 4.89 20.01 17.52
C HIS A 172 5.58 20.91 18.53
N GLY A 173 4.97 21.04 19.70
CA GLY A 173 5.68 21.52 20.90
C GLY A 173 6.81 20.54 21.25
N ILE A 174 6.47 19.27 21.40
CA ILE A 174 7.41 18.18 21.67
C ILE A 174 7.09 16.97 20.79
N LEU A 175 8.09 16.46 20.07
CA LEU A 175 8.08 15.14 19.44
C LEU A 175 9.00 14.19 20.22
N VAL A 176 8.49 13.02 20.56
CA VAL A 176 9.26 11.90 21.14
C VAL A 176 9.16 10.72 20.19
N HIS A 177 10.29 10.27 19.68
CA HIS A 177 10.35 9.24 18.65
C HIS A 177 11.35 8.14 19.02
N PHE A 178 10.90 6.89 18.94
CA PHE A 178 11.64 5.68 19.31
C PHE A 178 12.07 5.61 20.78
N ILE A 179 12.02 4.41 21.33
CA ILE A 179 12.39 4.19 22.73
C ILE A 179 13.90 4.37 22.99
N PRO A 180 14.32 4.99 24.11
CA PRO A 180 15.72 5.02 24.52
C PRO A 180 16.21 3.64 24.96
N LYS A 181 17.53 3.55 25.14
CA LYS A 181 18.18 2.35 25.68
C LYS A 181 17.72 2.03 27.12
N TYR A 182 17.53 3.08 27.94
CA TYR A 182 17.06 3.02 29.32
C TYR A 182 16.27 4.29 29.64
N GLY A 183 15.46 4.28 30.69
CA GLY A 183 14.77 5.48 31.18
C GLY A 183 13.47 5.78 30.44
N ALA A 184 12.80 6.84 30.90
CA ALA A 184 11.50 7.28 30.43
C ALA A 184 11.55 8.76 30.01
N VAL A 185 10.50 9.23 29.36
CA VAL A 185 10.28 10.66 29.11
C VAL A 185 9.10 11.12 29.95
N ASN A 186 9.35 12.10 30.81
CA ASN A 186 8.32 12.72 31.63
C ASN A 186 8.10 14.17 31.16
N ILE A 187 6.83 14.55 31.03
CA ILE A 187 6.42 15.86 30.54
C ILE A 187 5.36 16.39 31.49
N HIS A 188 5.71 17.38 32.32
CA HIS A 188 4.78 17.87 33.34
C HIS A 188 4.88 19.35 33.71
N ASP A 189 3.81 19.90 34.26
CA ASP A 189 3.75 21.32 34.68
C ASP A 189 4.07 22.31 33.55
N ASN A 190 3.86 21.93 32.29
CA ASN A 190 4.11 22.81 31.15
C ASN A 190 2.82 23.49 30.67
N ILE A 191 3.00 24.63 30.01
CA ILE A 191 1.93 25.35 29.31
C ILE A 191 2.20 25.28 27.81
N PHE A 192 1.29 24.63 27.09
CA PHE A 192 1.26 24.61 25.63
C PHE A 192 0.14 25.53 25.16
N PHE A 193 0.49 26.59 24.46
CA PHE A 193 -0.44 27.61 24.00
C PHE A 193 -0.28 27.83 22.50
N MET A 194 -1.31 27.50 21.73
CA MET A 194 -1.31 27.74 20.29
C MET A 194 -0.09 27.12 19.59
N ASN A 195 0.18 25.83 19.79
CA ASN A 195 1.07 25.07 18.90
C ASN A 195 0.28 24.61 17.67
N VAL A 196 0.94 24.55 16.52
CA VAL A 196 0.27 24.49 15.23
C VAL A 196 -0.31 23.11 14.95
N GLU A 197 0.50 22.05 15.07
CA GLU A 197 -0.03 20.68 15.06
C GLU A 197 -0.26 20.22 16.51
N ASP A 198 0.31 19.07 16.88
CA ASP A 198 0.12 18.50 18.20
C ASP A 198 0.97 19.18 19.28
N ALA A 199 0.47 19.32 20.50
CA ALA A 199 1.29 19.85 21.60
C ALA A 199 2.41 18.88 21.97
N ILE A 200 2.03 17.62 22.18
CA ILE A 200 2.91 16.51 22.55
C ILE A 200 2.60 15.32 21.64
N ASN A 201 3.61 14.80 20.95
CA ASN A 201 3.48 13.65 20.06
C ASN A 201 4.48 12.55 20.43
N PHE A 202 4.01 11.31 20.61
CA PHE A 202 4.84 10.11 20.72
C PHE A 202 4.62 9.21 19.50
N GLU A 203 5.72 8.89 18.82
CA GLU A 203 5.72 8.07 17.62
C GLU A 203 6.65 6.85 17.79
N ASP A 204 6.29 5.71 17.21
CA ASP A 204 7.08 4.46 17.22
C ASP A 204 7.64 4.09 18.62
N TRP A 205 6.88 4.41 19.66
CA TRP A 205 7.27 4.21 21.06
C TRP A 205 6.85 2.81 21.52
N ALA A 206 7.58 1.81 21.02
CA ALA A 206 7.22 0.41 21.24
C ALA A 206 8.06 -0.28 22.32
N ASN A 207 7.43 -1.21 23.05
CA ASN A 207 8.03 -2.13 24.01
C ASN A 207 8.75 -1.46 25.18
N ALA A 208 8.10 -0.47 25.77
CA ALA A 208 8.65 0.26 26.90
C ALA A 208 8.71 -0.54 28.18
N LYS A 209 9.90 -0.49 28.81
CA LYS A 209 10.16 -1.11 30.11
C LYS A 209 9.83 -0.17 31.26
N ASP A 210 10.22 1.09 31.11
CA ASP A 210 9.98 2.15 32.09
C ASP A 210 8.70 2.92 31.71
N GLU A 211 7.93 3.36 32.70
CA GLU A 211 6.69 4.11 32.47
C GLU A 211 7.02 5.57 32.15
N SER A 212 6.54 6.06 31.00
CA SER A 212 6.61 7.49 30.63
C SER A 212 5.32 8.20 31.06
N ARG A 213 5.45 9.43 31.57
CA ARG A 213 4.32 10.14 32.19
C ARG A 213 4.12 11.52 31.58
N ILE A 214 2.89 11.81 31.17
CA ILE A 214 2.45 13.14 30.71
C ILE A 214 1.43 13.65 31.72
N TYR A 215 1.81 14.62 32.56
CA TYR A 215 0.93 15.01 33.67
C TYR A 215 0.93 16.48 34.08
N ASN A 216 -0.19 16.93 34.62
CA ASN A 216 -0.35 18.29 35.16
C ASN A 216 0.03 19.41 34.16
N ASN A 217 -0.17 19.18 32.85
CA ASN A 217 0.06 20.20 31.83
C ASN A 217 -1.22 20.97 31.51
N ILE A 218 -1.08 22.24 31.08
CA ILE A 218 -2.14 23.01 30.44
C ILE A 218 -1.88 23.01 28.94
N ILE A 219 -2.78 22.43 28.15
CA ILE A 219 -2.71 22.41 26.70
C ILE A 219 -3.94 23.14 26.18
N THR A 220 -3.73 24.24 25.46
CA THR A 220 -4.85 25.04 24.97
C THR A 220 -4.59 25.62 23.58
N LYS A 221 -5.66 25.64 22.78
CA LYS A 221 -5.71 26.30 21.47
C LYS A 221 -4.73 25.74 20.43
N THR A 222 -4.40 24.45 20.50
CA THR A 222 -3.64 23.79 19.43
C THR A 222 -4.47 23.68 18.16
N ALA A 223 -3.86 23.74 16.97
CA ALA A 223 -4.63 23.61 15.72
C ALA A 223 -4.92 22.15 15.35
N TRP A 224 -4.09 21.19 15.80
CA TRP A 224 -4.39 19.76 15.74
C TRP A 224 -4.67 19.21 17.15
N ALA A 225 -4.03 18.11 17.56
CA ALA A 225 -4.38 17.43 18.80
C ALA A 225 -3.70 18.08 20.03
N GLY A 226 -4.26 17.85 21.21
CA GLY A 226 -3.56 18.21 22.44
C GLY A 226 -2.39 17.25 22.69
N ILE A 227 -2.70 15.96 22.80
CA ILE A 227 -1.74 14.87 22.98
C ILE A 227 -2.00 13.81 21.92
N ASN A 228 -0.95 13.35 21.24
CA ASN A 228 -1.02 12.31 20.22
C ASN A 228 -0.04 11.17 20.55
N ILE A 229 -0.52 9.92 20.51
CA ILE A 229 0.31 8.71 20.64
C ILE A 229 0.00 7.84 19.43
N GLU A 230 0.94 7.74 18.49
CA GLU A 230 0.70 7.10 17.19
C GLU A 230 1.87 6.26 16.65
N TYR A 231 1.72 5.81 15.40
CA TYR A 231 2.69 5.00 14.64
C TYR A 231 3.28 3.82 15.40
N ASN A 232 2.58 2.68 15.39
CA ASN A 232 3.07 1.41 15.94
C ASN A 232 3.61 1.48 17.38
N SER A 233 3.09 2.38 18.22
CA SER A 233 3.45 2.55 19.64
C SER A 233 2.86 1.43 20.51
N TRP A 234 3.28 0.20 20.27
CA TRP A 234 2.78 -1.01 20.93
C TRP A 234 3.51 -1.29 22.25
N ASN A 235 2.79 -1.61 23.31
CA ASN A 235 3.32 -1.79 24.67
C ASN A 235 4.10 -0.54 25.12
N ALA A 236 3.52 0.63 24.88
CA ALA A 236 4.15 1.92 25.06
C ALA A 236 4.36 2.30 26.53
N ASN A 237 3.59 1.72 27.47
CA ASN A 237 3.70 1.95 28.91
C ASN A 237 3.66 3.45 29.26
N ILE A 238 2.61 4.14 28.80
CA ILE A 238 2.44 5.59 29.00
C ILE A 238 1.24 5.87 29.89
N LEU A 239 1.46 6.74 30.88
CA LEU A 239 0.42 7.29 31.75
C LEU A 239 0.19 8.77 31.44
N ILE A 240 -1.02 9.10 31.00
CA ILE A 240 -1.49 10.46 30.75
C ILE A 240 -2.43 10.86 31.87
N GLU A 241 -2.03 11.76 32.78
CA GLU A 241 -2.87 12.10 33.93
C GLU A 241 -2.90 13.56 34.37
N ASN A 242 -4.04 14.01 34.91
CA ASN A 242 -4.20 15.35 35.48
C ASN A 242 -3.91 16.50 34.50
N ASN A 243 -3.98 16.27 33.18
CA ASN A 243 -3.80 17.34 32.20
C ASN A 243 -5.12 18.08 31.97
N TYR A 244 -5.01 19.37 31.66
CA TYR A 244 -6.13 20.21 31.24
C TYR A 244 -5.96 20.53 29.75
N ILE A 245 -6.82 19.96 28.91
CA ILE A 245 -6.71 20.00 27.44
C ILE A 245 -7.96 20.68 26.89
N SER A 246 -7.77 21.81 26.22
CA SER A 246 -8.88 22.65 25.77
C SER A 246 -8.68 23.28 24.40
N GLU A 247 -9.78 23.53 23.69
CA GLU A 247 -9.77 24.31 22.46
C GLU A 247 -8.85 23.76 21.35
N SER A 248 -8.60 22.43 21.29
CA SER A 248 -7.93 21.80 20.15
C SER A 248 -8.73 21.99 18.86
N GLY A 249 -8.04 22.06 17.72
CA GLY A 249 -8.64 22.46 16.45
C GLY A 249 -8.79 23.97 16.31
N TYR A 250 -8.01 24.77 17.03
CA TYR A 250 -8.08 26.21 17.01
C TYR A 250 -7.80 26.76 15.61
N THR A 251 -8.59 27.76 15.21
CA THR A 251 -8.55 28.37 13.88
C THR A 251 -7.15 28.86 13.51
N ILE A 252 -6.56 28.24 12.48
CA ILE A 252 -5.16 28.42 12.08
C ILE A 252 -4.85 29.87 11.68
N GLU A 253 -5.84 30.59 11.15
CA GLU A 253 -5.76 32.00 10.75
C GLU A 253 -5.45 32.95 11.92
N LYS A 254 -5.58 32.49 13.17
CA LYS A 254 -5.24 33.26 14.37
C LYS A 254 -3.77 33.11 14.79
N PHE A 255 -3.02 32.23 14.16
CA PHE A 255 -1.62 32.01 14.46
C PHE A 255 -0.71 32.92 13.62
N PRO A 256 0.57 33.09 14.01
CA PRO A 256 1.54 33.80 13.19
C PRO A 256 1.78 33.07 11.86
N ASN A 257 1.76 33.77 10.71
CA ASN A 257 2.05 33.19 9.37
C ASN A 257 1.19 31.98 8.94
N PRO A 258 -0.16 32.10 8.93
CA PRO A 258 -1.07 30.96 8.75
C PRO A 258 -1.09 30.35 7.34
N SER A 259 -0.51 31.01 6.32
CA SER A 259 -0.55 30.56 4.93
C SER A 259 0.25 29.30 4.63
N GLU A 260 1.05 28.83 5.59
CA GLU A 260 2.00 27.73 5.40
C GLU A 260 1.48 26.38 5.95
N TRP A 261 0.29 26.35 6.57
CA TRP A 261 -0.13 25.23 7.40
C TRP A 261 -1.51 24.67 7.03
N SER A 262 -1.71 23.38 7.29
CA SER A 262 -2.98 22.68 7.06
C SER A 262 -3.72 22.35 8.36
N ASN A 263 -5.04 22.28 8.29
CA ASN A 263 -5.85 21.72 9.38
C ASN A 263 -5.61 20.21 9.47
N GLY A 264 -5.58 19.68 10.69
CA GLY A 264 -5.45 18.25 10.96
C GLY A 264 -6.40 17.80 12.04
N TRP A 265 -5.99 16.79 12.80
CA TRP A 265 -6.83 16.06 13.75
C TRP A 265 -7.16 16.95 14.96
N LYS A 266 -8.42 17.35 15.15
CA LYS A 266 -8.81 18.41 16.10
C LYS A 266 -9.15 17.87 17.49
N HIS A 267 -8.47 16.80 17.89
CA HIS A 267 -8.83 16.01 19.06
C HIS A 267 -8.20 16.57 20.35
N GLY A 268 -8.83 16.32 21.50
CA GLY A 268 -8.16 16.55 22.78
C GLY A 268 -6.97 15.60 22.95
N ILE A 269 -7.26 14.30 22.98
CA ILE A 269 -6.26 13.22 22.98
C ILE A 269 -6.53 12.29 21.80
N LYS A 270 -5.50 12.00 21.00
CA LYS A 270 -5.54 10.99 19.93
C LYS A 270 -4.65 9.81 20.30
N LEU A 271 -5.22 8.60 20.23
CA LEU A 271 -4.52 7.33 20.37
C LEU A 271 -4.77 6.53 19.09
N GLU A 272 -3.71 6.25 18.33
CA GLU A 272 -3.81 5.52 17.06
C GLU A 272 -2.73 4.44 16.94
N ASP A 273 -3.10 3.22 16.55
CA ASP A 273 -2.13 2.13 16.31
C ASP A 273 -1.15 1.88 17.49
N CYS A 274 -1.69 1.91 18.71
CA CYS A 274 -0.88 1.88 19.94
C CYS A 274 -1.45 0.95 21.03
N SER A 275 -0.66 0.60 22.05
CA SER A 275 -1.16 -0.18 23.20
C SER A 275 -0.43 0.09 24.51
N GLY A 276 -1.08 -0.24 25.63
CA GLY A 276 -0.49 -0.09 26.97
C GLY A 276 -0.51 1.36 27.45
N ILE A 277 -1.65 2.03 27.29
CA ILE A 277 -1.86 3.44 27.63
C ILE A 277 -2.90 3.56 28.74
N ILE A 278 -2.63 4.38 29.75
CA ILE A 278 -3.59 4.75 30.78
C ILE A 278 -3.86 6.25 30.68
N VAL A 279 -5.12 6.64 30.49
CA VAL A 279 -5.56 8.03 30.48
C VAL A 279 -6.44 8.25 31.71
N LYS A 280 -5.96 9.06 32.65
CA LYS A 280 -6.57 9.14 33.98
C LYS A 280 -6.71 10.57 34.51
N ASN A 281 -7.90 10.91 35.03
CA ASN A 281 -8.13 12.17 35.73
C ASN A 281 -7.79 13.43 34.90
N ASN A 282 -7.91 13.36 33.57
CA ASN A 282 -7.71 14.51 32.69
C ASN A 282 -9.04 15.28 32.53
N THR A 283 -8.93 16.57 32.26
CA THR A 283 -10.06 17.45 31.94
C THR A 283 -9.92 17.89 30.48
N ILE A 284 -10.87 17.47 29.65
CA ILE A 284 -10.78 17.55 28.18
C ILE A 284 -12.06 18.19 27.62
N LEU A 285 -11.93 19.39 27.07
CA LEU A 285 -13.10 20.21 26.78
C LEU A 285 -12.94 21.16 25.60
N ASP A 286 -14.07 21.57 25.02
CA ASP A 286 -14.13 22.61 23.99
C ASP A 286 -13.25 22.30 22.76
N ASN A 287 -12.99 21.03 22.46
CA ASN A 287 -12.23 20.62 21.28
C ASN A 287 -13.16 20.48 20.06
N ASN A 288 -12.68 20.89 18.88
CA ASN A 288 -13.47 20.95 17.64
C ASN A 288 -13.72 19.59 16.97
N GLU A 289 -13.31 18.47 17.57
CA GLU A 289 -13.74 17.10 17.21
C GLU A 289 -13.90 16.23 18.47
N ASN A 290 -13.21 15.09 18.54
CA ASN A 290 -13.29 14.15 19.65
C ASN A 290 -12.53 14.69 20.87
N GLY A 291 -13.13 14.59 22.06
CA GLY A 291 -12.37 14.77 23.30
C GLY A 291 -11.26 13.73 23.40
N ILE A 292 -11.61 12.46 23.22
CA ILE A 292 -10.63 11.36 23.10
C ILE A 292 -10.95 10.53 21.85
N ASP A 293 -10.02 10.42 20.91
CA ASP A 293 -10.06 9.56 19.73
C ASP A 293 -9.19 8.30 19.96
N ILE A 294 -9.76 7.12 19.73
CA ILE A 294 -9.06 5.84 19.90
C ILE A 294 -9.27 4.97 18.65
N ARG A 295 -8.19 4.68 17.92
CA ARG A 295 -8.23 3.91 16.67
C ARG A 295 -7.20 2.79 16.67
N ASN A 296 -7.66 1.55 16.50
CA ASN A 296 -6.82 0.35 16.53
C ASN A 296 -5.92 0.21 17.77
N CYS A 297 -6.43 0.54 18.96
CA CYS A 297 -5.63 0.48 20.18
C CYS A 297 -5.94 -0.74 21.05
N LYS A 298 -4.93 -1.31 21.72
CA LYS A 298 -5.12 -2.46 22.64
C LYS A 298 -4.68 -2.07 24.05
N ASN A 299 -5.29 -2.68 25.08
CA ASN A 299 -4.88 -2.45 26.47
C ASN A 299 -4.86 -0.95 26.85
N VAL A 300 -5.92 -0.23 26.47
CA VAL A 300 -6.12 1.18 26.86
C VAL A 300 -7.09 1.25 28.03
N THR A 301 -6.75 2.01 29.07
CA THR A 301 -7.66 2.28 30.19
C THR A 301 -7.97 3.77 30.28
N LEU A 302 -9.25 4.12 30.20
CA LEU A 302 -9.74 5.48 30.49
C LEU A 302 -10.36 5.48 31.87
N GLN A 303 -9.84 6.29 32.78
CA GLN A 303 -10.30 6.33 34.17
C GLN A 303 -10.50 7.76 34.71
N LYS A 304 -11.68 8.05 35.27
CA LYS A 304 -11.94 9.34 35.98
C LYS A 304 -11.70 10.60 35.15
N ASN A 305 -11.74 10.51 33.82
CA ASN A 305 -11.59 11.69 32.97
C ASN A 305 -12.90 12.48 32.93
N THR A 306 -12.80 13.81 32.83
CA THR A 306 -13.92 14.71 32.57
C THR A 306 -13.85 15.16 31.10
N VAL A 307 -14.82 14.76 30.29
CA VAL A 307 -14.84 15.01 28.84
C VAL A 307 -16.14 15.70 28.43
N THR A 308 -16.07 16.99 28.10
CA THR A 308 -17.29 17.81 27.90
C THR A 308 -17.14 18.90 26.86
N ARG A 309 -18.23 19.32 26.21
CA ARG A 309 -18.26 20.38 25.19
C ARG A 309 -17.33 20.15 23.99
N ASN A 310 -17.08 18.89 23.67
CA ASN A 310 -16.43 18.50 22.42
C ASN A 310 -17.52 18.17 21.38
N ASP A 311 -17.14 18.08 20.11
CA ASP A 311 -18.06 17.58 19.09
C ASP A 311 -18.46 16.13 19.39
N ILE A 312 -17.49 15.26 19.67
CA ILE A 312 -17.75 13.91 20.21
C ILE A 312 -17.00 13.79 21.54
N GLY A 313 -17.63 13.19 22.55
CA GLY A 313 -16.97 12.95 23.83
C GLY A 313 -15.78 11.99 23.69
N ILE A 314 -16.07 10.70 23.49
CA ILE A 314 -15.05 9.67 23.29
C ILE A 314 -15.44 8.82 22.07
N PHE A 315 -14.51 8.69 21.13
CA PHE A 315 -14.64 7.84 19.95
C PHE A 315 -13.75 6.60 20.09
N VAL A 316 -14.29 5.43 19.72
CA VAL A 316 -13.55 4.16 19.68
C VAL A 316 -13.82 3.45 18.36
N GLY A 317 -12.79 3.37 17.52
CA GLY A 317 -12.84 2.81 16.17
C GLY A 317 -11.78 1.74 15.90
N GLY A 318 -11.86 1.16 14.71
CA GLY A 318 -10.81 0.30 14.15
C GLY A 318 -9.66 1.13 13.54
N PRO A 319 -8.76 0.50 12.78
CA PRO A 319 -7.66 1.20 12.13
C PRO A 319 -8.18 2.21 11.10
N SER A 320 -7.49 3.33 10.99
CA SER A 320 -7.67 4.23 9.87
C SER A 320 -7.21 3.53 8.58
N PRO A 321 -7.93 3.66 7.45
CA PRO A 321 -7.47 3.13 6.17
C PRO A 321 -6.08 3.66 5.80
N TYR A 322 -5.80 4.92 6.14
CA TYR A 322 -4.49 5.53 5.95
C TYR A 322 -3.38 4.77 6.70
N SER A 323 -3.70 4.14 7.83
CA SER A 323 -2.75 3.34 8.61
C SER A 323 -2.00 2.31 7.78
N PHE A 324 -2.66 1.66 6.82
CA PHE A 324 -2.07 0.60 6.01
C PHE A 324 -1.19 1.09 4.87
N THR A 325 -1.31 2.35 4.48
CA THR A 325 -0.66 2.90 3.28
C THR A 325 0.32 4.04 3.58
N ARG A 326 0.60 4.32 4.87
CA ARG A 326 1.57 5.36 5.24
C ARG A 326 2.96 4.98 4.71
N GLU A 327 3.71 5.97 4.23
CA GLU A 327 5.09 5.76 3.74
C GLU A 327 6.03 5.35 4.89
N ILE A 328 5.83 5.94 6.07
CA ILE A 328 6.60 5.68 7.28
C ILE A 328 5.72 4.91 8.26
N SER A 329 6.27 3.82 8.81
CA SER A 329 5.63 2.97 9.82
C SER A 329 4.22 2.48 9.46
N PRO A 330 4.00 1.85 8.28
CA PRO A 330 2.69 1.32 7.91
C PRO A 330 2.21 0.26 8.90
N LEU A 331 0.91 0.25 9.17
CA LEU A 331 0.26 -0.74 10.01
C LEU A 331 0.24 -2.10 9.32
N SER A 332 0.76 -3.12 10.00
CA SER A 332 0.65 -4.49 9.54
C SER A 332 -0.78 -5.04 9.72
N ARG A 333 -1.22 -5.92 8.82
CA ARG A 333 -2.52 -6.58 8.93
C ARG A 333 -2.68 -7.40 10.21
N GLU A 334 -1.59 -7.94 10.75
CA GLU A 334 -1.58 -8.69 12.01
C GLU A 334 -1.87 -7.80 13.23
N ASN A 335 -1.42 -6.54 13.16
CA ASN A 335 -1.64 -5.58 14.23
C ASN A 335 -2.99 -4.89 14.12
N ALA A 336 -3.58 -4.84 12.93
CA ALA A 336 -4.90 -4.30 12.67
C ALA A 336 -6.01 -5.09 13.39
N GLY A 337 -6.87 -4.36 14.08
CA GLY A 337 -7.99 -4.96 14.78
C GLY A 337 -8.92 -3.94 15.42
N PRO A 338 -9.97 -4.40 16.11
CA PRO A 338 -10.80 -3.51 16.91
C PRO A 338 -10.01 -2.93 18.08
N SER A 339 -10.32 -1.70 18.46
CA SER A 339 -9.82 -1.15 19.72
C SER A 339 -10.40 -1.89 20.93
N ILE A 340 -9.56 -2.15 21.94
CA ILE A 340 -9.91 -2.79 23.21
C ILE A 340 -9.63 -1.79 24.34
N VAL A 341 -10.71 -1.21 24.88
CA VAL A 341 -10.65 -0.11 25.84
C VAL A 341 -11.44 -0.45 27.10
N ILE A 342 -10.87 -0.15 28.27
CA ILE A 342 -11.52 -0.28 29.57
C ILE A 342 -11.93 1.11 30.06
N PHE A 343 -13.21 1.30 30.37
CA PHE A 343 -13.76 2.54 30.92
C PHE A 343 -14.07 2.39 32.41
N LYS A 344 -13.62 3.35 33.24
CA LYS A 344 -13.86 3.37 34.69
C LYS A 344 -14.15 4.79 35.18
N ASP A 345 -15.35 5.04 35.69
CA ASP A 345 -15.71 6.31 36.36
C ASP A 345 -15.45 7.58 35.53
N ASN A 346 -15.54 7.54 34.20
CA ASN A 346 -15.38 8.74 33.36
C ASN A 346 -16.68 9.55 33.34
N TYR A 347 -16.57 10.88 33.35
CA TYR A 347 -17.68 11.81 33.23
C TYR A 347 -17.68 12.38 31.81
N VAL A 348 -18.63 11.93 30.97
CA VAL A 348 -18.76 12.37 29.57
C VAL A 348 -20.12 13.01 29.38
N PHE A 349 -20.18 14.33 29.19
CA PHE A 349 -21.45 15.09 29.20
C PHE A 349 -21.40 16.34 28.35
N LYS A 350 -22.56 16.85 27.90
CA LYS A 350 -22.67 18.09 27.09
C LYS A 350 -21.75 18.13 25.84
N ASN A 351 -21.59 17.01 25.14
CA ASN A 351 -20.90 16.95 23.84
C ASN A 351 -21.95 17.02 22.71
N ASN A 352 -21.56 17.32 21.46
CA ASN A 352 -22.50 17.52 20.35
C ASN A 352 -23.13 16.20 19.86
N GLU A 353 -24.33 15.89 20.33
CA GLU A 353 -25.02 14.61 20.07
C GLU A 353 -25.50 14.38 18.63
N ASN A 354 -25.36 15.37 17.74
CA ASN A 354 -25.88 15.30 16.36
C ASN A 354 -24.87 14.76 15.34
N ILE A 355 -23.63 14.48 15.75
CA ILE A 355 -22.59 13.93 14.87
C ILE A 355 -22.54 12.42 15.08
N VAL A 356 -23.09 11.67 14.12
CA VAL A 356 -23.00 10.20 14.06
C VAL A 356 -22.03 9.85 12.94
N GLU A 357 -20.83 9.37 13.28
CA GLU A 357 -19.96 8.73 12.28
C GLU A 357 -20.59 7.40 11.82
N GLU A 358 -20.66 7.18 10.51
CA GLU A 358 -21.15 5.93 9.94
C GLU A 358 -20.30 4.74 10.41
N LYS A 359 -20.96 3.65 10.84
CA LYS A 359 -20.29 2.41 11.25
C LYS A 359 -19.59 1.78 10.06
N VAL A 360 -18.26 1.90 10.01
CA VAL A 360 -17.41 1.15 9.07
C VAL A 360 -17.42 -0.33 9.47
N THR A 361 -18.04 -1.16 8.63
CA THR A 361 -18.08 -2.62 8.72
C THR A 361 -16.81 -3.26 8.12
N LYS A 362 -16.61 -4.56 8.34
CA LYS A 362 -15.54 -5.31 7.62
C LYS A 362 -15.71 -5.25 6.10
N GLY A 363 -16.95 -5.14 5.61
CA GLY A 363 -17.23 -4.94 4.19
C GLY A 363 -16.70 -3.60 3.70
N ASP A 364 -16.84 -2.56 4.51
CA ASP A 364 -16.36 -1.22 4.16
C ASP A 364 -14.83 -1.16 4.09
N VAL A 365 -14.12 -1.84 5.00
CA VAL A 365 -12.65 -1.95 4.94
C VAL A 365 -12.17 -2.65 3.66
N PHE A 366 -12.83 -3.74 3.26
CA PHE A 366 -12.50 -4.45 2.03
C PHE A 366 -12.75 -3.59 0.80
N ASN A 367 -13.92 -2.93 0.73
CA ASN A 367 -14.26 -2.04 -0.37
C ASN A 367 -13.26 -0.90 -0.50
N MET A 368 -12.87 -0.29 0.62
CA MET A 368 -11.85 0.77 0.63
C MET A 368 -10.49 0.27 0.17
N TRP A 369 -10.04 -0.91 0.64
CA TRP A 369 -8.82 -1.53 0.15
C TRP A 369 -8.91 -1.77 -1.36
N TRP A 370 -10.03 -2.28 -1.85
CA TRP A 370 -10.24 -2.58 -3.26
C TRP A 370 -10.19 -1.32 -4.14
N GLU A 371 -10.87 -0.23 -3.74
CA GLU A 371 -10.82 1.05 -4.45
C GLU A 371 -9.40 1.60 -4.60
N VAL A 372 -8.54 1.36 -3.61
CA VAL A 372 -7.12 1.73 -3.69
C VAL A 372 -6.34 0.72 -4.54
N TYR A 373 -6.54 -0.57 -4.31
CA TYR A 373 -5.77 -1.64 -4.93
C TYR A 373 -5.99 -1.72 -6.44
N LYS A 374 -7.21 -1.46 -6.91
CA LYS A 374 -7.60 -1.53 -8.33
C LYS A 374 -7.14 -0.33 -9.16
N LYS A 375 -6.46 0.66 -8.56
CA LYS A 375 -5.92 1.80 -9.31
C LYS A 375 -4.84 1.31 -10.28
N PRO A 376 -4.87 1.74 -11.56
CA PRO A 376 -3.86 1.38 -12.55
C PRO A 376 -2.44 1.66 -12.08
N ILE A 377 -1.54 0.70 -12.30
CA ILE A 377 -0.10 0.89 -12.10
C ILE A 377 0.61 0.79 -13.45
N SER A 378 1.62 1.63 -13.64
CA SER A 378 2.57 1.54 -14.74
C SER A 378 3.88 0.98 -14.22
N PHE A 379 4.47 0.02 -14.94
CA PHE A 379 5.84 -0.38 -14.71
C PHE A 379 6.57 -0.43 -16.03
N ASP A 380 7.85 -0.11 -15.99
CA ASP A 380 8.69 -0.06 -17.17
C ASP A 380 9.10 -1.48 -17.57
N SER A 381 8.55 -1.96 -18.69
CA SER A 381 8.90 -3.26 -19.26
C SER A 381 10.04 -3.15 -20.29
N SER A 382 10.71 -2.00 -20.44
CA SER A 382 11.77 -1.82 -21.45
C SER A 382 12.99 -2.71 -21.25
N SER A 383 13.21 -3.23 -20.03
CA SER A 383 14.30 -4.16 -19.72
C SER A 383 13.96 -5.61 -20.04
N TYR A 384 12.73 -5.89 -20.49
CA TYR A 384 12.24 -7.25 -20.73
C TYR A 384 12.67 -7.67 -22.15
N PRO A 385 12.94 -8.95 -22.39
CA PRO A 385 13.19 -9.43 -23.73
C PRO A 385 12.01 -9.13 -24.65
N ASP A 386 12.30 -8.83 -25.92
CA ASP A 386 11.26 -8.67 -26.95
C ASP A 386 10.39 -9.94 -27.08
N PHE A 387 10.98 -11.11 -26.78
CA PHE A 387 10.27 -12.38 -26.72
C PHE A 387 9.33 -12.45 -25.51
N LEU A 388 8.06 -12.84 -25.72
CA LEU A 388 7.10 -13.04 -24.63
C LEU A 388 7.27 -14.44 -24.00
N ARG A 389 7.94 -14.51 -22.84
CA ARG A 389 8.16 -15.74 -22.08
C ARG A 389 6.97 -15.98 -21.16
N GLY A 390 5.95 -16.59 -21.73
CA GLY A 390 4.59 -16.56 -21.21
C GLY A 390 4.13 -17.83 -20.49
N ALA A 391 3.12 -17.67 -19.61
CA ALA A 391 2.27 -18.74 -19.10
C ALA A 391 0.80 -18.44 -19.45
N TRP A 392 0.05 -19.44 -19.92
CA TRP A 392 -1.37 -19.32 -20.25
C TRP A 392 -2.25 -19.69 -19.05
N ALA A 393 -2.87 -18.69 -18.42
CA ALA A 393 -3.88 -18.90 -17.37
C ALA A 393 -5.27 -18.82 -18.00
N SER A 394 -5.77 -19.98 -18.42
CA SER A 394 -7.06 -20.16 -19.09
C SER A 394 -8.25 -20.03 -18.14
N ARG A 395 -8.00 -20.15 -16.83
CA ARG A 395 -8.98 -20.14 -15.75
C ARG A 395 -8.44 -19.47 -14.49
N ILE A 396 -9.35 -19.10 -13.59
CA ILE A 396 -9.02 -18.43 -12.34
C ILE A 396 -8.19 -19.29 -11.36
N ASP A 397 -8.37 -20.61 -11.34
CA ASP A 397 -7.59 -21.53 -10.48
C ASP A 397 -6.11 -21.55 -10.89
N GLU A 398 -5.85 -21.43 -12.19
CA GLU A 398 -4.49 -21.26 -12.74
C GLU A 398 -3.93 -19.90 -12.40
N MET A 399 -4.72 -18.83 -12.50
CA MET A 399 -4.32 -17.49 -12.05
C MET A 399 -3.96 -17.52 -10.55
N ARG A 400 -4.75 -18.18 -9.72
CA ARG A 400 -4.45 -18.38 -8.30
C ARG A 400 -3.15 -19.13 -8.10
N SER A 401 -2.98 -20.27 -8.78
CA SER A 401 -1.77 -21.09 -8.70
C SER A 401 -0.51 -20.33 -9.12
N TYR A 402 -0.60 -19.54 -10.19
CA TYR A 402 0.51 -18.72 -10.71
C TYR A 402 0.88 -17.62 -9.74
N LEU A 403 -0.11 -16.97 -9.12
CA LEU A 403 0.15 -15.88 -8.20
C LEU A 403 0.77 -16.39 -6.89
N ILE A 404 0.31 -17.54 -6.36
CA ILE A 404 0.95 -18.21 -5.22
C ILE A 404 2.38 -18.61 -5.54
N ASN A 405 2.63 -19.10 -6.76
CA ASN A 405 3.93 -19.55 -7.24
C ASN A 405 4.67 -18.49 -8.09
N ALA A 406 4.37 -17.21 -7.90
CA ALA A 406 4.90 -16.14 -8.75
C ALA A 406 6.43 -16.12 -8.77
N GLU A 407 7.07 -16.32 -7.62
CA GLU A 407 8.52 -16.42 -7.51
C GLU A 407 9.08 -17.59 -8.33
N LYS A 408 8.47 -18.77 -8.25
CA LYS A 408 8.91 -19.94 -9.03
C LYS A 408 8.79 -19.69 -10.54
N LEU A 409 7.73 -19.03 -10.99
CA LEU A 409 7.56 -18.63 -12.40
C LEU A 409 8.69 -17.68 -12.83
N ARG A 410 8.97 -16.63 -12.05
CA ARG A 410 10.07 -15.69 -12.35
C ARG A 410 11.43 -16.38 -12.37
N ASP A 411 11.69 -17.28 -11.42
CA ASP A 411 12.94 -18.06 -11.34
C ASP A 411 13.07 -19.08 -12.48
N ALA A 412 11.96 -19.43 -13.12
CA ALA A 412 11.92 -20.20 -14.35
C ALA A 412 12.00 -19.33 -15.61
N GLY A 413 12.18 -18.01 -15.48
CA GLY A 413 12.35 -17.09 -16.60
C GLY A 413 11.05 -16.63 -17.26
N PHE A 414 9.89 -16.95 -16.68
CA PHE A 414 8.62 -16.41 -17.15
C PHE A 414 8.55 -14.92 -16.81
N ASP A 415 8.09 -14.12 -17.76
CA ASP A 415 7.94 -12.67 -17.61
C ASP A 415 6.59 -12.13 -18.06
N THR A 416 5.74 -12.99 -18.62
CA THR A 416 4.44 -12.61 -19.15
C THR A 416 3.38 -13.61 -18.67
N VAL A 417 2.22 -13.11 -18.27
CA VAL A 417 1.04 -13.95 -18.01
C VAL A 417 -0.04 -13.58 -19.02
N MET A 418 -0.55 -14.57 -19.73
CA MET A 418 -1.73 -14.43 -20.57
C MET A 418 -2.96 -14.78 -19.75
N LEU A 419 -3.83 -13.81 -19.52
CA LEU A 419 -5.01 -13.93 -18.65
C LEU A 419 -6.28 -14.08 -19.46
N GLY A 420 -7.04 -15.15 -19.18
CA GLY A 420 -8.33 -15.42 -19.80
C GLY A 420 -9.53 -15.09 -18.92
N PRO A 421 -10.18 -13.91 -19.05
CA PRO A 421 -11.48 -13.67 -18.44
C PRO A 421 -12.56 -14.59 -19.00
N ASP A 422 -13.30 -15.27 -18.13
CA ASP A 422 -14.37 -16.19 -18.51
C ASP A 422 -15.53 -15.45 -19.18
N ILE A 423 -15.91 -15.88 -20.40
CA ILE A 423 -17.02 -15.29 -21.17
C ILE A 423 -18.11 -16.34 -21.37
N VAL A 424 -19.33 -16.02 -20.92
CA VAL A 424 -20.51 -16.86 -21.07
C VAL A 424 -21.59 -16.17 -21.89
N PHE A 425 -22.57 -16.93 -22.36
CA PHE A 425 -23.77 -16.39 -22.98
C PHE A 425 -24.92 -16.43 -21.98
N ASP A 426 -25.59 -15.31 -21.80
CA ASP A 426 -26.76 -15.22 -20.96
C ASP A 426 -27.87 -16.15 -21.51
N PRO A 427 -28.39 -17.10 -20.74
CA PRO A 427 -29.31 -18.12 -21.27
C PRO A 427 -30.69 -17.56 -21.66
N GLU A 428 -31.06 -16.37 -21.16
CA GLU A 428 -32.35 -15.73 -21.46
C GLU A 428 -32.26 -14.85 -22.72
N THR A 429 -31.21 -14.04 -22.81
CA THR A 429 -31.03 -13.05 -23.87
C THR A 429 -30.14 -13.53 -25.02
N GLY A 430 -29.25 -14.48 -24.72
CA GLY A 430 -28.17 -14.94 -25.58
C GLY A 430 -27.12 -13.89 -25.86
N GLU A 431 -26.98 -12.86 -25.03
CA GLU A 431 -25.91 -11.88 -25.11
C GLU A 431 -24.66 -12.39 -24.39
N ALA A 432 -23.47 -12.08 -24.92
CA ALA A 432 -22.22 -12.46 -24.27
C ALA A 432 -21.89 -11.52 -23.10
N LYS A 433 -21.44 -12.08 -21.99
CA LYS A 433 -20.97 -11.33 -20.81
C LYS A 433 -19.75 -12.00 -20.20
N SER A 434 -18.88 -11.21 -19.57
CA SER A 434 -17.82 -11.74 -18.71
C SER A 434 -18.35 -12.00 -17.31
N LEU A 435 -17.82 -13.04 -16.65
CA LEU A 435 -18.07 -13.34 -15.25
C LEU A 435 -17.01 -12.67 -14.37
N GLY A 436 -17.38 -12.10 -13.22
CA GLY A 436 -16.42 -11.66 -12.21
C GLY A 436 -15.38 -10.63 -12.68
N ASP A 437 -15.79 -9.57 -13.38
CA ASP A 437 -14.86 -8.55 -13.91
C ASP A 437 -13.81 -8.07 -12.89
N GLU A 438 -14.26 -7.76 -11.66
CA GLU A 438 -13.39 -7.20 -10.62
C GLU A 438 -12.33 -8.22 -10.15
N ILE A 439 -12.63 -9.53 -10.16
CA ILE A 439 -11.64 -10.54 -9.78
C ILE A 439 -10.56 -10.73 -10.86
N PHE A 440 -10.92 -10.67 -12.15
CA PHE A 440 -9.93 -10.69 -13.23
C PHE A 440 -9.08 -9.41 -13.23
N VAL A 441 -9.67 -8.25 -12.91
CA VAL A 441 -8.91 -7.00 -12.68
C VAL A 441 -7.95 -7.13 -11.49
N PHE A 442 -8.36 -7.82 -10.42
CA PHE A 442 -7.48 -8.09 -9.29
C PHE A 442 -6.26 -8.91 -9.71
N TYR A 443 -6.44 -10.02 -10.44
CA TYR A 443 -5.32 -10.84 -10.90
C TYR A 443 -4.40 -10.09 -11.85
N LEU A 444 -4.96 -9.34 -12.80
CA LEU A 444 -4.20 -8.45 -13.68
C LEU A 444 -3.28 -7.56 -12.85
N GLN A 445 -3.83 -6.85 -11.85
CA GLN A 445 -3.05 -5.98 -10.97
C GLN A 445 -2.02 -6.74 -10.14
N ALA A 446 -2.40 -7.88 -9.57
CA ALA A 446 -1.51 -8.69 -8.75
C ALA A 446 -0.30 -9.19 -9.54
N PHE A 447 -0.50 -9.66 -10.78
CA PHE A 447 0.60 -10.09 -11.65
C PHE A 447 1.48 -8.92 -12.09
N LYS A 448 0.91 -7.76 -12.42
CA LYS A 448 1.71 -6.56 -12.72
C LYS A 448 2.56 -6.14 -11.53
N LYS A 449 2.01 -6.17 -10.31
CA LYS A 449 2.76 -5.90 -9.07
C LYS A 449 3.87 -6.92 -8.84
N ALA A 450 3.62 -8.19 -9.15
CA ALA A 450 4.62 -9.25 -9.14
C ALA A 450 5.64 -9.17 -10.29
N GLY A 451 5.55 -8.16 -11.17
CA GLY A 451 6.49 -7.87 -12.25
C GLY A 451 6.12 -8.45 -13.62
N PHE A 452 5.00 -9.15 -13.78
CA PHE A 452 4.68 -9.76 -15.07
C PHE A 452 4.06 -8.76 -16.06
N ARG A 453 4.48 -8.87 -17.32
CA ARG A 453 3.73 -8.35 -18.47
C ARG A 453 2.40 -9.08 -18.59
N ILE A 454 1.38 -8.39 -19.09
CA ILE A 454 0.03 -8.97 -19.23
C ILE A 454 -0.38 -8.99 -20.69
N VAL A 455 -0.78 -10.17 -21.15
CA VAL A 455 -1.59 -10.33 -22.36
C VAL A 455 -3.01 -10.67 -21.93
N LEU A 456 -3.99 -9.92 -22.41
CA LEU A 456 -5.39 -10.14 -22.04
C LEU A 456 -6.15 -10.77 -23.21
N ILE A 457 -6.91 -11.84 -22.94
CA ILE A 457 -7.66 -12.61 -23.94
C ILE A 457 -9.01 -13.05 -23.37
N PRO A 458 -10.13 -12.38 -23.70
CA PRO A 458 -11.45 -12.88 -23.35
C PRO A 458 -11.62 -14.35 -23.78
N ASN A 459 -11.98 -15.23 -22.85
CA ASN A 459 -12.01 -16.67 -23.06
C ASN A 459 -13.45 -17.21 -23.08
N PRO A 460 -14.12 -17.21 -24.24
CA PRO A 460 -15.44 -17.82 -24.40
C PRO A 460 -15.37 -19.32 -24.68
N MET A 461 -14.19 -19.94 -24.62
CA MET A 461 -13.97 -21.39 -24.76
C MET A 461 -13.30 -21.95 -23.49
N HIS A 462 -13.74 -21.42 -22.35
CA HIS A 462 -13.36 -21.90 -21.04
C HIS A 462 -14.20 -23.13 -20.65
N PRO A 463 -13.72 -23.97 -19.72
CA PRO A 463 -14.45 -25.17 -19.30
C PRO A 463 -15.86 -24.93 -18.74
N ASN A 464 -16.16 -23.72 -18.24
CA ASN A 464 -17.50 -23.34 -17.75
C ASN A 464 -18.34 -22.64 -18.81
N LEU A 465 -18.06 -22.84 -20.11
CA LEU A 465 -18.84 -22.30 -21.21
C LEU A 465 -20.30 -22.80 -21.13
N ASP A 466 -21.14 -22.06 -20.41
CA ASP A 466 -22.57 -22.31 -20.34
C ASP A 466 -23.24 -21.65 -21.55
N MET A 467 -23.48 -22.47 -22.58
CA MET A 467 -24.28 -22.11 -23.75
C MET A 467 -25.77 -22.44 -23.55
N GLY A 468 -26.26 -22.60 -22.32
CA GLY A 468 -27.66 -22.86 -22.02
C GLY A 468 -28.27 -24.02 -22.80
N LYS A 469 -29.28 -23.75 -23.65
CA LYS A 469 -30.12 -24.71 -24.40
C LYS A 469 -29.38 -25.56 -25.48
N GLY A 470 -28.10 -25.83 -25.29
CA GLY A 470 -27.27 -26.65 -26.18
C GLY A 470 -26.55 -25.82 -27.25
N TYR A 471 -25.29 -26.20 -27.50
CA TYR A 471 -24.38 -25.66 -28.51
C TYR A 471 -24.11 -26.72 -29.59
N GLU A 472 -24.04 -26.32 -30.86
CA GLU A 472 -23.65 -27.25 -31.93
C GLU A 472 -22.11 -27.34 -32.03
N TRP A 473 -21.56 -28.50 -31.64
CA TRP A 473 -20.11 -28.73 -31.57
C TRP A 473 -19.55 -29.23 -32.91
N GLU A 474 -19.71 -30.51 -33.18
CA GLU A 474 -19.05 -31.22 -34.29
C GLU A 474 -19.82 -31.13 -35.61
N GLU A 475 -21.15 -31.15 -35.53
CA GLU A 475 -22.05 -31.08 -36.68
C GLU A 475 -23.22 -30.14 -36.41
N PRO A 476 -23.85 -29.55 -37.45
CA PRO A 476 -25.01 -28.69 -37.28
C PRO A 476 -26.13 -29.43 -36.54
N ASP A 477 -26.56 -28.89 -35.39
CA ASP A 477 -27.67 -29.45 -34.60
C ASP A 477 -28.88 -28.53 -34.72
N PRO A 478 -29.95 -28.93 -35.42
CA PRO A 478 -31.15 -28.10 -35.59
C PRO A 478 -31.88 -27.80 -34.27
N ASN A 479 -31.56 -28.48 -33.17
CA ASN A 479 -32.15 -28.26 -31.86
C ASN A 479 -31.27 -27.38 -30.94
N ALA A 480 -30.06 -27.01 -31.37
CA ALA A 480 -29.18 -26.14 -30.60
C ALA A 480 -29.78 -24.74 -30.44
N GLY A 481 -29.64 -24.17 -29.23
CA GLY A 481 -30.01 -22.78 -28.98
C GLY A 481 -29.03 -21.78 -29.62
N TYR A 482 -27.80 -22.21 -29.86
CA TYR A 482 -26.73 -21.41 -30.44
C TYR A 482 -26.11 -22.13 -31.64
N HIS A 483 -26.39 -21.61 -32.83
CA HIS A 483 -25.81 -22.10 -34.08
C HIS A 483 -24.55 -21.32 -34.45
N ARG A 484 -23.50 -22.07 -34.79
CA ARG A 484 -22.24 -21.54 -35.29
C ARG A 484 -22.52 -20.76 -36.56
N SER A 485 -22.25 -19.46 -36.50
CA SER A 485 -22.59 -18.53 -37.57
C SER A 485 -21.89 -17.20 -37.36
N TYR A 486 -21.73 -16.45 -38.44
CA TYR A 486 -21.31 -15.05 -38.36
C TYR A 486 -22.13 -14.23 -37.36
N LYS A 487 -23.43 -14.52 -37.21
CA LYS A 487 -24.30 -13.85 -36.23
C LYS A 487 -23.92 -14.18 -34.78
N LEU A 488 -23.46 -15.40 -34.50
CA LEU A 488 -23.07 -15.82 -33.17
C LEU A 488 -21.76 -15.15 -32.73
N ILE A 489 -20.71 -15.20 -33.56
CA ILE A 489 -19.42 -14.57 -33.22
C ILE A 489 -19.56 -13.04 -33.03
N LYS A 490 -20.43 -12.37 -33.81
CA LYS A 490 -20.74 -10.94 -33.65
C LYS A 490 -21.37 -10.58 -32.30
N LYS A 491 -21.94 -11.54 -31.56
CA LYS A 491 -22.44 -11.28 -30.20
C LYS A 491 -21.32 -11.05 -29.19
N LEU A 492 -20.07 -11.38 -29.53
CA LEU A 492 -18.90 -11.16 -28.68
C LEU A 492 -18.35 -9.71 -28.81
N ASP A 493 -18.75 -8.95 -29.83
CA ASP A 493 -18.25 -7.57 -30.04
C ASP A 493 -18.32 -6.69 -28.77
N PRO A 494 -19.44 -6.66 -28.01
CA PRO A 494 -19.53 -5.80 -26.83
C PRO A 494 -18.52 -6.17 -25.73
N VAL A 495 -18.31 -7.46 -25.49
CA VAL A 495 -17.39 -7.93 -24.44
C VAL A 495 -15.93 -7.76 -24.86
N VAL A 496 -15.63 -7.95 -26.16
CA VAL A 496 -14.31 -7.66 -26.74
C VAL A 496 -13.95 -6.18 -26.55
N VAL A 497 -14.85 -5.27 -26.93
CA VAL A 497 -14.61 -3.81 -26.80
C VAL A 497 -14.54 -3.39 -25.33
N LYS A 498 -15.34 -4.01 -24.45
CA LYS A 498 -15.26 -3.78 -22.99
C LYS A 498 -13.88 -4.14 -22.45
N TRP A 499 -13.36 -5.33 -22.76
CA TRP A 499 -12.06 -5.75 -22.27
C TRP A 499 -10.90 -5.01 -22.94
N ALA A 500 -11.05 -4.55 -24.19
CA ALA A 500 -10.08 -3.63 -24.80
C ALA A 500 -9.97 -2.29 -24.03
N LYS A 501 -11.08 -1.74 -23.52
CA LYS A 501 -11.05 -0.55 -22.64
C LYS A 501 -10.37 -0.83 -21.31
N ILE A 502 -10.58 -2.02 -20.74
CA ILE A 502 -9.90 -2.43 -19.50
C ILE A 502 -8.39 -2.60 -19.77
N ALA A 503 -8.03 -3.25 -20.87
CA ALA A 503 -6.66 -3.39 -21.34
C ALA A 503 -5.94 -2.02 -21.44
N GLU A 504 -6.58 -1.01 -22.03
CA GLU A 504 -6.07 0.35 -22.09
C GLU A 504 -5.94 0.98 -20.69
N LYS A 505 -7.02 0.94 -19.89
CA LYS A 505 -7.05 1.53 -18.54
C LYS A 505 -5.94 0.98 -17.65
N TYR A 506 -5.62 -0.30 -17.77
CA TYR A 506 -4.63 -1.00 -16.96
C TYR A 506 -3.28 -1.16 -17.67
N ASN A 507 -3.10 -0.54 -18.84
CA ASN A 507 -1.86 -0.55 -19.62
C ASN A 507 -1.28 -1.96 -19.83
N VAL A 508 -2.07 -2.89 -20.35
CA VAL A 508 -1.60 -4.26 -20.67
C VAL A 508 -0.72 -4.24 -21.92
N ASP A 509 0.23 -5.16 -22.00
CA ASP A 509 1.24 -5.23 -23.06
C ASP A 509 0.65 -5.66 -24.41
N ALA A 510 -0.35 -6.54 -24.40
CA ALA A 510 -1.10 -6.89 -25.59
C ALA A 510 -2.53 -7.35 -25.30
N PHE A 511 -3.38 -7.26 -26.32
CA PHE A 511 -4.78 -7.67 -26.28
C PHE A 511 -5.11 -8.64 -27.43
N VAL A 512 -5.78 -9.74 -27.12
CA VAL A 512 -6.34 -10.70 -28.09
C VAL A 512 -7.85 -10.52 -28.11
N PRO A 513 -8.53 -10.47 -29.29
CA PRO A 513 -9.98 -10.33 -29.35
C PRO A 513 -10.74 -11.39 -28.54
N ILE A 514 -10.54 -12.68 -28.85
CA ILE A 514 -11.12 -13.83 -28.12
C ILE A 514 -10.23 -15.07 -28.29
N ASN A 515 -10.36 -16.02 -27.36
CA ASN A 515 -9.87 -17.39 -27.53
C ASN A 515 -10.71 -18.18 -28.56
N GLU A 516 -10.04 -18.99 -29.38
CA GLU A 516 -10.60 -19.93 -30.37
C GLU A 516 -11.80 -19.43 -31.23
N PRO A 517 -11.65 -18.34 -32.01
CA PRO A 517 -12.77 -17.73 -32.73
C PRO A 517 -13.47 -18.67 -33.75
N TYR A 518 -12.77 -19.64 -34.33
CA TYR A 518 -13.36 -20.60 -35.28
C TYR A 518 -14.46 -21.47 -34.67
N LYS A 519 -14.43 -21.71 -33.35
CA LYS A 519 -15.44 -22.55 -32.72
C LYS A 519 -16.82 -21.95 -32.97
N PHE A 520 -16.96 -20.63 -33.07
CA PHE A 520 -18.25 -19.93 -33.22
C PHE A 520 -18.82 -19.86 -34.64
N VAL A 521 -18.11 -20.36 -35.65
CA VAL A 521 -18.55 -20.30 -37.07
C VAL A 521 -18.25 -21.60 -37.80
N TRP A 522 -18.98 -21.90 -38.88
CA TRP A 522 -18.70 -23.07 -39.73
C TRP A 522 -17.62 -22.83 -40.77
N ASP A 523 -17.53 -21.59 -41.28
CA ASP A 523 -16.56 -21.19 -42.29
C ASP A 523 -15.54 -20.23 -41.67
N TYR A 524 -14.25 -20.56 -41.75
CA TYR A 524 -13.19 -19.69 -41.25
C TYR A 524 -13.13 -18.32 -41.96
N ASN A 525 -13.71 -18.19 -43.15
CA ASN A 525 -13.87 -16.90 -43.82
C ASN A 525 -14.76 -15.94 -43.01
N ASP A 526 -15.72 -16.45 -42.24
CA ASP A 526 -16.54 -15.64 -41.33
C ASP A 526 -15.70 -15.12 -40.15
N VAL A 527 -14.73 -15.91 -39.65
CA VAL A 527 -13.75 -15.42 -38.67
C VAL A 527 -12.92 -14.29 -39.26
N SER A 528 -12.41 -14.47 -40.48
CA SER A 528 -11.60 -13.45 -41.17
C SER A 528 -12.38 -12.14 -41.30
N LYS A 529 -13.63 -12.23 -41.77
CA LYS A 529 -14.53 -11.08 -41.84
C LYS A 529 -14.74 -10.44 -40.47
N TRP A 530 -14.97 -11.23 -39.43
CA TRP A 530 -15.18 -10.73 -38.08
C TRP A 530 -13.94 -10.03 -37.51
N LEU A 531 -12.75 -10.63 -37.64
CA LEU A 531 -11.47 -10.04 -37.22
C LEU A 531 -11.25 -8.65 -37.87
N GLN A 532 -11.49 -8.54 -39.17
CA GLN A 532 -11.34 -7.28 -39.90
C GLN A 532 -12.38 -6.22 -39.48
N GLU A 533 -13.56 -6.62 -39.01
CA GLU A 533 -14.57 -5.69 -38.49
C GLU A 533 -14.34 -5.27 -37.05
N ILE A 534 -13.88 -6.17 -36.17
CA ILE A 534 -13.68 -5.88 -34.75
C ILE A 534 -12.38 -5.10 -34.48
N LEU A 535 -11.35 -5.29 -35.32
CA LEU A 535 -10.06 -4.62 -35.15
C LEU A 535 -10.16 -3.07 -35.10
N PRO A 536 -10.88 -2.39 -36.02
CA PRO A 536 -11.10 -0.94 -35.91
C PRO A 536 -11.79 -0.51 -34.62
N GLU A 537 -12.74 -1.30 -34.10
CA GLU A 537 -13.43 -0.99 -32.84
C GLU A 537 -12.51 -1.15 -31.63
N ILE A 538 -11.61 -2.15 -31.64
CA ILE A 538 -10.56 -2.32 -30.63
C ILE A 538 -9.60 -1.11 -30.66
N LYS A 539 -9.07 -0.75 -31.84
CA LYS A 539 -8.09 0.34 -31.99
C LYS A 539 -8.67 1.73 -31.67
N LYS A 540 -10.00 1.91 -31.58
CA LYS A 540 -10.63 3.13 -31.05
C LYS A 540 -10.45 3.31 -29.54
N VAL A 541 -10.25 2.21 -28.81
CA VAL A 541 -10.26 2.21 -27.34
C VAL A 541 -9.00 1.63 -26.70
N TYR A 542 -8.14 0.98 -27.49
CA TYR A 542 -6.88 0.40 -27.06
C TYR A 542 -5.75 0.76 -28.02
N THR A 543 -4.64 1.24 -27.48
CA THR A 543 -3.50 1.76 -28.24
C THR A 543 -2.33 0.78 -28.35
N GLY A 544 -2.32 -0.28 -27.55
CA GLY A 544 -1.27 -1.29 -27.55
C GLY A 544 -1.37 -2.33 -28.68
N LYS A 545 -0.59 -3.41 -28.52
CA LYS A 545 -0.47 -4.49 -29.52
C LYS A 545 -1.73 -5.36 -29.53
N VAL A 546 -2.29 -5.58 -30.70
CA VAL A 546 -3.44 -6.45 -30.91
C VAL A 546 -2.98 -7.73 -31.60
N ILE A 547 -3.24 -8.85 -30.95
CA ILE A 547 -2.80 -10.18 -31.37
C ILE A 547 -4.00 -10.92 -31.97
N ALA A 548 -3.83 -11.46 -33.17
CA ALA A 548 -4.78 -12.44 -33.70
C ALA A 548 -4.40 -13.82 -33.15
N LEU A 549 -5.38 -14.60 -32.72
CA LEU A 549 -5.15 -15.92 -32.14
C LEU A 549 -5.95 -16.97 -32.88
N ASP A 550 -5.35 -18.15 -32.97
CA ASP A 550 -5.90 -19.27 -33.69
C ASP A 550 -5.45 -20.63 -33.15
N THR A 551 -6.27 -21.68 -33.20
CA THR A 551 -5.86 -23.05 -32.80
C THR A 551 -5.22 -23.82 -33.96
N MET A 552 -5.98 -24.63 -34.69
CA MET A 552 -5.45 -25.56 -35.68
C MET A 552 -6.48 -25.86 -36.77
N TYR A 553 -6.09 -25.68 -38.02
CA TYR A 553 -6.81 -26.18 -39.18
C TYR A 553 -6.30 -27.58 -39.52
N ASP A 554 -7.14 -28.59 -39.31
CA ASP A 554 -6.81 -29.98 -39.61
C ASP A 554 -6.77 -30.23 -41.13
N LEU A 555 -5.62 -30.72 -41.60
CA LEU A 555 -5.41 -31.13 -42.99
C LEU A 555 -5.63 -32.64 -43.20
N GLY A 556 -5.96 -33.36 -42.13
CA GLY A 556 -6.02 -34.81 -42.07
C GLY A 556 -4.64 -35.45 -41.89
N SER A 557 -4.66 -36.76 -41.58
CA SER A 557 -3.44 -37.57 -41.39
C SER A 557 -2.46 -37.03 -40.33
N GLY A 558 -2.98 -36.44 -39.25
CA GLY A 558 -2.18 -35.90 -38.15
C GLY A 558 -1.42 -34.62 -38.49
N LYS A 559 -1.81 -33.92 -39.57
CA LYS A 559 -1.21 -32.65 -39.99
C LYS A 559 -2.16 -31.51 -39.70
N SER A 560 -1.64 -30.43 -39.15
CA SER A 560 -2.37 -29.19 -38.99
C SER A 560 -1.50 -27.99 -39.35
N ILE A 561 -2.17 -26.88 -39.63
CA ILE A 561 -1.57 -25.57 -39.83
C ILE A 561 -2.36 -24.53 -39.04
N PRO A 562 -1.84 -23.33 -38.79
CA PRO A 562 -2.69 -22.24 -38.35
C PRO A 562 -3.74 -21.96 -39.44
N TYR A 563 -4.96 -21.66 -39.03
CA TYR A 563 -6.06 -21.27 -39.89
C TYR A 563 -5.62 -20.12 -40.80
N PRO A 564 -6.02 -20.15 -42.08
CA PRO A 564 -5.67 -19.13 -43.05
C PRO A 564 -6.63 -17.92 -42.94
N TYR A 565 -6.70 -17.28 -41.77
CA TYR A 565 -7.49 -16.05 -41.64
C TYR A 565 -6.85 -14.87 -42.38
N ASP A 566 -7.64 -13.80 -42.55
CA ASP A 566 -7.11 -12.48 -42.87
C ASP A 566 -6.56 -11.80 -41.61
N TYR A 567 -5.24 -11.79 -41.48
CA TYR A 567 -4.51 -11.19 -40.35
C TYR A 567 -4.10 -9.74 -40.60
N SER A 568 -4.57 -9.11 -41.68
CA SER A 568 -4.22 -7.73 -42.03
C SER A 568 -4.51 -6.77 -40.87
N GLY A 569 -3.52 -5.91 -40.56
CA GLY A 569 -3.66 -4.85 -39.55
C GLY A 569 -3.45 -5.28 -38.09
N TYR A 570 -3.26 -6.57 -37.81
CA TYR A 570 -2.85 -7.07 -36.50
C TYR A 570 -1.32 -6.95 -36.32
N ASP A 571 -0.87 -6.99 -35.07
CA ASP A 571 0.55 -6.82 -34.74
C ASP A 571 1.30 -8.18 -34.73
N MET A 572 0.66 -9.26 -34.26
CA MET A 572 1.23 -10.61 -34.15
C MET A 572 0.14 -11.69 -34.28
N ILE A 573 0.55 -12.93 -34.61
CA ILE A 573 -0.30 -14.13 -34.50
C ILE A 573 0.20 -15.06 -33.40
N LEU A 574 -0.73 -15.63 -32.61
CA LEU A 574 -0.48 -16.80 -31.77
C LEU A 574 -1.21 -18.03 -32.33
N GLY A 575 -0.48 -19.13 -32.52
CA GLY A 575 -1.03 -20.41 -32.97
C GLY A 575 -1.06 -21.46 -31.86
N GLY A 576 -2.17 -22.20 -31.76
CA GLY A 576 -2.42 -23.29 -30.82
C GLY A 576 -2.30 -24.66 -31.50
N PRO A 577 -1.08 -25.22 -31.65
CA PRO A 577 -0.91 -26.51 -32.29
C PRO A 577 -1.59 -27.63 -31.47
N PRO A 578 -1.91 -28.78 -32.09
CA PRO A 578 -2.34 -29.96 -31.35
C PRO A 578 -1.37 -30.31 -30.21
N CYS A 579 -1.93 -30.74 -29.08
CA CYS A 579 -1.15 -31.25 -27.96
C CYS A 579 -0.25 -32.42 -28.41
N GLY A 580 0.86 -32.62 -27.68
CA GLY A 580 1.77 -33.73 -27.94
C GLY A 580 1.07 -35.09 -27.89
N TRP A 581 1.44 -35.99 -28.80
CA TRP A 581 0.95 -37.38 -28.80
C TRP A 581 2.10 -38.38 -28.86
N LYS A 582 1.81 -39.66 -28.58
CA LYS A 582 2.80 -40.75 -28.40
C LYS A 582 3.76 -40.95 -29.58
N GLU A 583 3.35 -40.62 -30.79
CA GLU A 583 4.23 -40.63 -31.97
C GLU A 583 5.02 -39.32 -32.07
N ILE A 584 5.96 -39.15 -31.14
CA ILE A 584 6.73 -37.91 -30.94
C ILE A 584 7.43 -37.41 -32.22
N ASP A 585 7.95 -38.32 -33.06
CA ASP A 585 8.61 -37.94 -34.33
C ASP A 585 7.62 -37.30 -35.32
N CYS A 586 6.39 -37.84 -35.40
CA CYS A 586 5.31 -37.28 -36.22
C CYS A 586 4.88 -35.91 -35.69
N TRP A 587 4.78 -35.77 -34.37
CA TRP A 587 4.47 -34.49 -33.73
C TRP A 587 5.58 -33.44 -33.95
N GLU A 588 6.87 -33.82 -33.87
CA GLU A 588 7.99 -32.89 -34.14
C GLU A 588 7.97 -32.39 -35.59
N GLU A 589 7.64 -33.26 -36.56
CA GLU A 589 7.48 -32.84 -37.95
C GLU A 589 6.27 -31.91 -38.13
N MET A 590 5.15 -32.22 -37.47
CA MET A 590 3.94 -31.39 -37.49
C MET A 590 4.23 -29.99 -36.93
N ILE A 591 4.79 -29.87 -35.72
CA ILE A 591 5.03 -28.57 -35.09
C ILE A 591 6.02 -27.72 -35.91
N LYS A 592 7.03 -28.35 -36.53
CA LYS A 592 7.93 -27.67 -37.46
C LYS A 592 7.19 -27.08 -38.65
N ASN A 593 6.32 -27.85 -39.29
CA ASN A 593 5.52 -27.40 -40.44
C ASN A 593 4.50 -26.33 -40.03
N TYR A 594 3.90 -26.46 -38.85
CA TYR A 594 2.97 -25.50 -38.26
C TYR A 594 3.63 -24.14 -38.03
N ILE A 595 4.81 -24.11 -37.40
CA ILE A 595 5.62 -22.89 -37.19
C ILE A 595 6.05 -22.28 -38.53
N GLN A 596 6.47 -23.11 -39.49
CA GLN A 596 6.82 -22.63 -40.83
C GLN A 596 5.63 -21.92 -41.47
N LYS A 597 4.42 -22.51 -41.37
CA LYS A 597 3.23 -21.94 -41.97
C LYS A 597 2.81 -20.63 -41.28
N GLY A 598 2.90 -20.57 -39.95
CA GLY A 598 2.69 -19.32 -39.20
C GLY A 598 3.62 -18.20 -39.67
N ASN A 599 4.91 -18.51 -39.85
CA ASN A 599 5.88 -17.54 -40.37
C ASN A 599 5.62 -17.13 -41.84
N GLU A 600 5.05 -18.00 -42.67
CA GLU A 600 4.58 -17.60 -44.00
C GLU A 600 3.46 -16.55 -43.89
N TYR A 601 2.51 -16.71 -42.95
CA TYR A 601 1.47 -15.69 -42.72
C TYR A 601 2.05 -14.38 -42.21
N VAL A 602 3.04 -14.42 -41.31
CA VAL A 602 3.78 -13.22 -40.86
C VAL A 602 4.32 -12.43 -42.06
N GLN A 603 4.91 -13.12 -43.04
CA GLN A 603 5.43 -12.47 -44.26
C GLN A 603 4.32 -11.94 -45.17
N ILE A 604 3.24 -12.70 -45.35
CA ILE A 604 2.11 -12.33 -46.21
C ILE A 604 1.42 -11.06 -45.70
N TYR A 605 1.19 -10.98 -44.39
CA TYR A 605 0.42 -9.89 -43.77
C TYR A 605 1.29 -8.79 -43.16
N GLY A 606 2.62 -8.94 -43.15
CA GLY A 606 3.57 -7.93 -42.66
C GLY A 606 3.53 -7.75 -41.13
N LEU A 607 3.45 -8.86 -40.39
CA LEU A 607 3.31 -8.88 -38.93
C LEU A 607 4.68 -8.86 -38.23
N GLU A 608 4.71 -8.57 -36.92
CA GLU A 608 5.94 -8.58 -36.13
C GLU A 608 6.51 -10.00 -35.95
N GLY A 609 5.63 -11.00 -35.84
CA GLY A 609 6.06 -12.39 -35.73
C GLY A 609 4.93 -13.36 -35.40
N PHE A 610 5.34 -14.61 -35.17
CA PHE A 610 4.48 -15.74 -34.83
C PHE A 610 4.85 -16.27 -33.45
N GLY A 611 3.87 -16.65 -32.64
CA GLY A 611 4.07 -17.30 -31.34
C GLY A 611 3.24 -18.55 -31.18
N LEU A 612 3.53 -19.31 -30.13
CA LEU A 612 2.79 -20.52 -29.76
C LEU A 612 2.03 -20.29 -28.45
N TYR A 613 0.77 -20.72 -28.39
CA TYR A 613 0.02 -20.78 -27.14
C TYR A 613 -0.60 -22.17 -26.94
N GLU A 614 -0.95 -22.51 -25.70
CA GLU A 614 -1.61 -23.77 -25.34
C GLU A 614 -0.91 -25.02 -25.91
N TRP A 615 0.42 -25.01 -25.88
CA TRP A 615 1.25 -26.06 -26.46
C TRP A 615 2.07 -26.78 -25.38
N GLY A 616 2.38 -28.05 -25.62
CA GLY A 616 3.09 -28.92 -24.68
C GLY A 616 2.59 -30.35 -24.71
N GLY A 617 2.99 -31.13 -23.71
CA GLY A 617 2.54 -32.50 -23.51
C GLY A 617 1.50 -32.59 -22.40
N TYR A 618 0.34 -33.18 -22.69
CA TYR A 618 -0.71 -33.42 -21.71
C TYR A 618 -0.46 -34.74 -20.98
N THR A 619 -0.37 -34.72 -19.65
CA THR A 619 -0.09 -35.86 -18.80
C THR A 619 -1.31 -36.39 -18.02
N GLY A 620 -2.47 -35.74 -18.20
CA GLY A 620 -3.73 -36.13 -17.55
C GLY A 620 -4.16 -35.16 -16.45
N GLY A 621 -5.44 -34.81 -16.39
CA GLY A 621 -5.97 -33.80 -15.46
C GLY A 621 -7.40 -33.39 -15.84
N VAL A 622 -7.78 -32.18 -15.43
CA VAL A 622 -9.09 -31.61 -15.78
C VAL A 622 -9.04 -31.03 -17.20
N TRP A 623 -9.69 -31.70 -18.13
CA TRP A 623 -9.99 -31.21 -19.47
C TRP A 623 -11.49 -31.40 -19.73
N TYR A 624 -12.13 -30.44 -20.37
CA TYR A 624 -13.58 -30.44 -20.56
C TYR A 624 -14.01 -31.26 -21.79
N GLU A 625 -13.13 -31.43 -22.77
CA GLU A 625 -13.34 -32.33 -23.91
C GLU A 625 -12.78 -33.74 -23.62
N PRO A 626 -13.27 -34.81 -24.29
CA PRO A 626 -12.62 -36.10 -24.26
C PRO A 626 -11.26 -36.03 -24.95
N ILE A 627 -10.16 -36.35 -24.26
CA ILE A 627 -8.83 -36.42 -24.86
C ILE A 627 -8.55 -37.86 -25.37
N PRO A 628 -8.13 -38.04 -26.63
CA PRO A 628 -7.66 -39.31 -27.17
C PRO A 628 -6.59 -39.98 -26.30
N GLU A 629 -6.66 -41.31 -26.13
CA GLU A 629 -5.71 -42.06 -25.28
C GLU A 629 -4.23 -41.92 -25.71
N ASP A 630 -3.97 -41.62 -26.98
CA ASP A 630 -2.65 -41.39 -27.54
C ASP A 630 -2.09 -39.99 -27.29
N GLN A 631 -2.93 -39.06 -26.79
CA GLN A 631 -2.57 -37.72 -26.35
C GLN A 631 -2.40 -37.60 -24.82
N ILE A 632 -2.63 -38.67 -24.07
CA ILE A 632 -2.32 -38.78 -22.65
C ILE A 632 -0.92 -39.36 -22.51
N LEU A 633 0.04 -38.51 -22.14
CA LEU A 633 1.47 -38.80 -22.08
C LEU A 633 1.93 -39.13 -20.66
N THR A 634 3.02 -39.88 -20.55
CA THR A 634 3.81 -39.93 -19.32
C THR A 634 4.61 -38.62 -19.15
N GLU A 635 5.03 -38.31 -17.93
CA GLU A 635 5.88 -37.13 -17.67
C GLU A 635 7.13 -37.09 -18.55
N LYS A 636 7.74 -38.25 -18.81
CA LYS A 636 8.92 -38.37 -19.67
C LYS A 636 8.61 -38.09 -21.14
N GLU A 637 7.46 -38.55 -21.62
CA GLU A 637 7.01 -38.26 -22.99
C GLU A 637 6.67 -36.78 -23.14
N ALA A 638 6.00 -36.17 -22.15
CA ALA A 638 5.73 -34.74 -22.13
C ALA A 638 7.02 -33.89 -22.09
N GLU A 639 8.02 -34.30 -21.30
CA GLU A 639 9.34 -33.66 -21.27
C GLU A 639 10.01 -33.71 -22.66
N GLU A 640 9.95 -34.86 -23.33
CA GLU A 640 10.54 -35.06 -24.66
C GLU A 640 9.79 -34.27 -25.75
N ILE A 641 8.46 -34.22 -25.71
CA ILE A 641 7.63 -33.36 -26.55
C ILE A 641 8.07 -31.90 -26.38
N LEU A 642 8.24 -31.44 -25.14
CA LEU A 642 8.60 -30.05 -24.90
C LEU A 642 10.03 -29.74 -25.38
N LYS A 643 11.00 -30.66 -25.19
CA LYS A 643 12.36 -30.51 -25.73
C LYS A 643 12.36 -30.34 -27.24
N ARG A 644 11.59 -31.18 -27.94
CA ARG A 644 11.49 -31.15 -29.41
C ARG A 644 10.74 -29.92 -29.90
N GLY A 645 9.67 -29.53 -29.23
CA GLY A 645 8.94 -28.31 -29.54
C GLY A 645 9.80 -27.06 -29.35
N VAL A 646 10.52 -26.95 -28.22
CA VAL A 646 11.51 -25.87 -27.98
C VAL A 646 12.57 -25.83 -29.08
N LYS A 647 13.13 -26.99 -29.45
CA LYS A 647 14.10 -27.07 -30.56
C LYS A 647 13.52 -26.57 -31.89
N GLN A 648 12.24 -26.81 -32.17
CA GLN A 648 11.61 -26.31 -33.38
C GLN A 648 11.26 -24.82 -33.29
N ALA A 649 10.86 -24.33 -32.11
CA ALA A 649 10.47 -22.96 -31.84
C ALA A 649 11.65 -21.98 -31.71
N ASN A 650 12.81 -22.43 -31.22
CA ASN A 650 13.98 -21.57 -30.98
C ASN A 650 14.35 -20.76 -32.23
N ASP A 651 14.48 -19.45 -32.06
CA ASP A 651 14.77 -18.46 -33.12
C ASP A 651 13.73 -18.36 -34.26
N LYS A 652 12.58 -19.05 -34.15
CA LYS A 652 11.52 -19.05 -35.18
C LYS A 652 10.17 -18.54 -34.69
N VAL A 653 10.05 -18.26 -33.40
CA VAL A 653 8.86 -17.68 -32.78
C VAL A 653 9.27 -16.51 -31.89
N ILE A 654 8.33 -15.60 -31.62
CA ILE A 654 8.55 -14.41 -30.77
C ILE A 654 7.77 -14.46 -29.45
N ALA A 655 6.99 -15.51 -29.24
CA ALA A 655 6.21 -15.70 -28.02
C ALA A 655 5.93 -17.17 -27.76
N SER A 656 5.82 -17.55 -26.49
CA SER A 656 5.49 -18.89 -26.04
C SER A 656 4.62 -18.83 -24.79
N PHE A 657 3.42 -19.41 -24.84
CA PHE A 657 2.45 -19.47 -23.75
C PHE A 657 1.96 -20.90 -23.51
N PRO A 658 2.81 -21.83 -23.03
CA PRO A 658 2.37 -23.12 -22.55
C PRO A 658 1.42 -22.96 -21.35
N ARG A 659 0.54 -23.95 -21.18
CA ARG A 659 -0.31 -24.05 -20.00
C ARG A 659 0.53 -24.63 -18.84
N ILE A 660 0.67 -23.84 -17.77
CA ILE A 660 1.31 -24.31 -16.54
C ILE A 660 0.18 -24.79 -15.63
N SER A 661 -0.06 -26.08 -15.50
CA SER A 661 -1.16 -26.59 -14.68
C SER A 661 -0.97 -28.07 -14.41
N GLN A 662 -1.68 -28.59 -13.42
CA GLN A 662 -1.76 -30.04 -13.22
C GLN A 662 -2.24 -30.70 -14.53
N GLY A 663 -1.53 -31.73 -14.96
CA GLY A 663 -1.80 -32.44 -16.22
C GLY A 663 -1.20 -31.83 -17.48
N TRP A 664 -0.48 -30.71 -17.37
CA TRP A 664 0.31 -30.12 -18.45
C TRP A 664 1.76 -29.96 -17.98
N VAL A 665 2.32 -28.75 -18.05
CA VAL A 665 3.60 -28.41 -17.43
C VAL A 665 3.33 -28.00 -15.99
N ASP A 666 3.77 -28.78 -15.01
CA ASP A 666 3.56 -28.45 -13.59
C ASP A 666 4.87 -28.01 -12.91
N PHE A 667 4.76 -27.24 -11.82
CA PHE A 667 5.86 -26.62 -11.10
C PHE A 667 6.95 -27.59 -10.64
N ASP A 668 6.56 -28.84 -10.37
CA ASP A 668 7.45 -29.86 -9.83
C ASP A 668 7.81 -30.94 -10.87
N THR A 669 7.60 -30.68 -12.16
CA THR A 669 7.86 -31.64 -13.26
C THR A 669 9.16 -31.34 -14.03
N PRO A 670 9.80 -32.35 -14.64
CA PRO A 670 10.95 -32.16 -15.53
C PRO A 670 10.66 -31.23 -16.71
N SER A 671 9.42 -31.20 -17.20
CA SER A 671 8.97 -30.33 -18.28
C SER A 671 9.20 -28.84 -17.97
N LEU A 672 8.98 -28.38 -16.73
CA LEU A 672 9.25 -26.99 -16.37
C LEU A 672 10.75 -26.64 -16.54
N SER A 673 11.65 -27.58 -16.24
CA SER A 673 13.10 -27.35 -16.39
C SER A 673 13.51 -27.14 -17.85
N VAL A 674 12.79 -27.74 -18.80
CA VAL A 674 13.01 -27.52 -20.23
C VAL A 674 12.69 -26.06 -20.61
N LEU A 675 11.53 -25.54 -20.17
CA LEU A 675 11.16 -24.14 -20.38
C LEU A 675 12.11 -23.19 -19.66
N LYS A 676 12.46 -23.49 -18.41
CA LYS A 676 13.40 -22.70 -17.62
C LYS A 676 14.74 -22.49 -18.34
N ASN A 677 15.32 -23.57 -18.85
CA ASN A 677 16.59 -23.49 -19.58
C ASN A 677 16.47 -22.69 -20.87
N TRP A 678 15.32 -22.75 -21.54
CA TRP A 678 15.06 -21.99 -22.75
C TRP A 678 14.82 -20.51 -22.49
N TYR A 679 13.96 -20.18 -21.52
CA TYR A 679 13.61 -18.81 -21.17
C TYR A 679 14.76 -18.04 -20.54
N LEU A 680 15.59 -18.70 -19.73
CA LEU A 680 16.79 -18.07 -19.15
C LEU A 680 17.95 -17.94 -20.14
N SER A 681 17.93 -18.65 -21.28
CA SER A 681 18.92 -18.41 -22.34
C SER A 681 18.64 -17.11 -23.11
N MET A 682 17.43 -16.56 -23.00
CA MET A 682 16.99 -15.32 -23.67
C MET A 682 17.11 -14.07 -22.80
N GLY A 683 17.30 -14.22 -21.50
CA GLY A 683 17.39 -13.09 -20.57
C GLY A 683 17.24 -13.51 -19.12
N GLU A 684 17.52 -12.57 -18.22
CA GLU A 684 17.43 -12.81 -16.78
C GLU A 684 15.96 -12.90 -16.30
N SER A 685 15.80 -13.36 -15.06
CA SER A 685 14.54 -13.32 -14.33
C SER A 685 14.10 -11.89 -14.06
N ILE A 686 12.79 -11.66 -14.06
CA ILE A 686 12.20 -10.35 -13.81
C ILE A 686 12.16 -10.00 -12.31
N ILE A 687 12.20 -8.71 -11.99
CA ILE A 687 12.17 -8.17 -10.62
C ILE A 687 10.76 -7.67 -10.30
N PRO A 688 10.14 -8.09 -9.19
CA PRO A 688 8.80 -7.63 -8.80
C PRO A 688 8.82 -6.17 -8.29
N LEU A 689 7.72 -5.45 -8.47
CA LEU A 689 7.47 -4.16 -7.82
C LEU A 689 7.05 -4.34 -6.35
N ASP A 690 6.30 -5.41 -6.12
CA ASP A 690 5.85 -5.87 -4.82
C ASP A 690 5.94 -7.41 -4.81
N ASP A 691 6.76 -7.96 -3.92
CA ASP A 691 6.94 -9.41 -3.75
C ASP A 691 6.03 -10.00 -2.67
N LYS A 692 4.82 -9.46 -2.54
CA LYS A 692 3.81 -10.01 -1.63
C LYS A 692 3.62 -11.51 -1.86
N LYS A 693 3.80 -12.28 -0.77
CA LYS A 693 3.47 -13.71 -0.74
C LYS A 693 1.99 -13.89 -0.42
N TRP A 694 1.22 -14.33 -1.41
CA TRP A 694 -0.19 -14.61 -1.27
C TRP A 694 -0.42 -16.01 -0.71
N SER A 695 -1.35 -16.15 0.24
CA SER A 695 -1.82 -17.46 0.68
C SER A 695 -3.05 -17.90 -0.13
N TYR A 696 -3.28 -19.21 -0.18
CA TYR A 696 -4.47 -19.77 -0.82
C TYR A 696 -5.75 -19.20 -0.21
N ASP A 697 -5.88 -19.23 1.12
CA ASP A 697 -7.06 -18.76 1.84
C ASP A 697 -7.32 -17.27 1.63
N GLU A 698 -6.26 -16.45 1.54
CA GLU A 698 -6.40 -15.02 1.27
C GLU A 698 -6.99 -14.77 -0.13
N LEU A 699 -6.51 -15.51 -1.13
CA LEU A 699 -7.00 -15.36 -2.50
C LEU A 699 -8.45 -15.82 -2.61
N ILE A 700 -8.83 -16.93 -1.98
CA ILE A 700 -10.22 -17.38 -1.91
C ILE A 700 -11.13 -16.30 -1.31
N GLU A 701 -10.74 -15.69 -0.17
CA GLU A 701 -11.55 -14.63 0.46
C GLU A 701 -11.73 -13.41 -0.46
N ILE A 702 -10.71 -13.07 -1.25
CA ILE A 702 -10.76 -11.97 -2.22
C ILE A 702 -11.66 -12.34 -3.40
N GLU A 703 -11.51 -13.55 -3.93
CA GLU A 703 -12.28 -14.05 -5.06
C GLU A 703 -13.77 -14.13 -4.71
N GLU A 704 -14.15 -14.69 -3.56
CA GLU A 704 -15.54 -14.75 -3.10
C GLU A 704 -16.16 -13.35 -3.01
N LYS A 705 -15.41 -12.37 -2.51
CA LYS A 705 -15.90 -10.99 -2.36
C LYS A 705 -15.98 -10.22 -3.67
N LEU A 706 -15.01 -10.38 -4.57
CA LEU A 706 -14.96 -9.63 -5.84
C LEU A 706 -15.81 -10.26 -6.93
N ALA A 707 -15.89 -11.60 -6.99
CA ALA A 707 -16.75 -12.30 -7.93
C ALA A 707 -18.22 -12.27 -7.48
N GLY A 708 -18.48 -12.20 -6.17
CA GLY A 708 -19.84 -12.12 -5.64
C GLY A 708 -20.71 -13.30 -6.10
N SER A 709 -21.86 -13.02 -6.71
CA SER A 709 -22.76 -14.06 -7.23
C SER A 709 -22.18 -14.86 -8.39
N ASP A 710 -21.14 -14.36 -9.07
CA ASP A 710 -20.52 -15.06 -10.18
C ASP A 710 -19.55 -16.14 -9.72
N TYR A 711 -19.12 -16.13 -8.45
CA TYR A 711 -18.10 -17.04 -7.93
C TYR A 711 -18.42 -18.51 -8.23
N GLU A 712 -19.64 -18.96 -7.92
CA GLU A 712 -20.05 -20.35 -8.19
C GLU A 712 -19.99 -20.72 -9.68
N ASN A 713 -20.30 -19.78 -10.57
CA ASN A 713 -20.29 -20.01 -12.02
C ASN A 713 -18.87 -20.07 -12.60
N ILE A 714 -17.89 -19.46 -11.93
CA ILE A 714 -16.48 -19.50 -12.32
C ILE A 714 -15.81 -20.83 -11.87
N PHE A 715 -16.32 -21.49 -10.82
CA PHE A 715 -15.70 -22.69 -10.23
C PHE A 715 -16.46 -24.01 -10.47
N MET A 716 -17.35 -24.09 -11.45
CA MET A 716 -18.27 -25.24 -11.64
C MET A 716 -17.63 -26.63 -11.86
N ILE A 717 -16.29 -26.78 -11.88
CA ILE A 717 -15.59 -28.04 -12.21
C ILE A 717 -14.73 -28.58 -11.05
N GLU A 718 -14.80 -28.00 -9.84
CA GLU A 718 -14.10 -28.58 -8.67
C GLU A 718 -14.85 -29.75 -7.99
N THR A 719 -15.96 -30.26 -8.56
CA THR A 719 -16.70 -31.43 -8.03
C THR A 719 -16.43 -32.74 -8.76
#